data_AF-A0A8C3VPV6-F1
#
_entry.id   AF-A0A8C3VPV6-F1
#
_cell.length_a   1.000
_cell.length_b   1.000
_cell.length_c   1.000
_cell.angle_alpha   90.00
_cell.angle_beta   90.00
_cell.angle_gamma   90.00
#
_symmetry.space_group_name_H-M   'P 1'
#
loop_
_entity.id
_entity.type
_entity.pdbx_description
1 polymer ?
#
loop_
_entity_poly.entity_id
_entity_poly.type
_entity_poly.pdbx_seq_one_letter_code
_entity_poly.pdbx_strand_id
1 'polypeptide(L)'
;MMNTKAFTLVPAVDREQLMGDRERVSLECVECCGRNLYLGTSDCFVYHFLLEEKTLPTGTATFTATRQLHRHLGFKKAVNELRAASALSRLLVLCDGCITLVHMLSLEPVPSGARIKGAVAFALNENPVSGDPFCVEVCIISVKRRTIQVFLVYEDRVQIVREVSTPEQPLAVAVDGHFLCLALSTQYIILNYSTGASQDLFPYCSEEKRPIVKRIGRQEFLLAGPGGLGMFATVAGISQRAPVRWSENVIGAAVCFPYVVALDDEFITVHSMLDQQQKQTLPFKEGHILQDFEGRVIVATSKGVYILVPLPLEEQVQDLLASRRVEEALVLAKGARRNIPKEKFQVMYRRVLQQAGFIQFAQLQFLEAKELFRSGQLDVRELISLYPFLLPASSSFTRSHPPLHDYADLNQLTQGDQEKAARCKRFLMSYLSEARGTEAAGSYREDVDTALLKLYAEADHDSLLDLLVTENFCLLPDSAAWLEKHKKYFALGLLYHYNKQDAAAVQLWVNIVNGDVQDATRSDLYEYIVDFLTYSLEPDLVWTYADWVLQKSQEVGVQIFTKRPLDEQQGSFNPDDIITCLKKYPRALVKYLEHLVMDRRLQREQYHTHLALLYLDEVLQQRPGADTEGAGVTETRAKLRHLLQKSNSYRVHFLLDRIRGAGLPMESAILHGKLEQHEEALRILVHELADFPAAEDYCLWRSEGRDRPYRQRLFHLLLALYLGPGPSPPELTVAAVDLLNRRASEFDAAQVLQLLPGSWSVQLLSPFLTGAVRDSVHARRTAQVAVGLAKSENVIYTYDKMKLKGSSVRLSDKKLCQMCQTPFCEPVFVRFPNGGLVHTHCAASRHTNPRSPSPGART
;
A
#
# COMPACT_ATOMS: atom_id res chain seq x y z
N MET A 1 -34.95 -29.09 -11.77
CA MET A 1 -34.24 -27.82 -11.48
C MET A 1 -35.27 -26.85 -10.94
N MET A 2 -35.12 -26.40 -9.70
CA MET A 2 -36.02 -25.38 -9.14
C MET A 2 -35.68 -24.04 -9.82
N ASN A 3 -36.55 -23.64 -10.73
CA ASN A 3 -36.51 -22.32 -11.35
C ASN A 3 -36.80 -21.27 -10.27
N THR A 4 -35.96 -20.24 -10.18
CA THR A 4 -36.15 -19.12 -9.25
C THR A 4 -37.47 -18.44 -9.53
N LYS A 5 -38.34 -18.41 -8.53
CA LYS A 5 -39.63 -17.75 -8.64
C LYS A 5 -39.40 -16.24 -8.62
N ALA A 6 -39.79 -15.54 -9.68
CA ALA A 6 -39.67 -14.09 -9.78
C ALA A 6 -41.02 -13.40 -9.49
N PHE A 7 -42.13 -14.05 -9.87
CA PHE A 7 -43.48 -13.53 -9.71
C PHE A 7 -44.42 -14.57 -9.09
N THR A 8 -45.46 -14.07 -8.44
CA THR A 8 -46.64 -14.84 -8.06
C THR A 8 -47.85 -14.27 -8.79
N LEU A 9 -48.61 -15.13 -9.47
CA LEU A 9 -49.85 -14.74 -10.13
C LEU A 9 -50.99 -14.69 -9.10
N VAL A 10 -51.68 -13.55 -9.01
CA VAL A 10 -52.76 -13.34 -8.06
C VAL A 10 -54.00 -12.81 -8.79
N PRO A 11 -55.21 -13.37 -8.57
CA PRO A 11 -56.44 -12.82 -9.13
C PRO A 11 -56.74 -11.45 -8.51
N ALA A 12 -57.20 -10.51 -9.34
CA ALA A 12 -57.58 -9.16 -8.91
C ALA A 12 -59.06 -8.86 -9.16
N VAL A 13 -59.59 -9.27 -10.32
CA VAL A 13 -61.02 -9.14 -10.65
C VAL A 13 -61.52 -10.46 -11.22
N ASP A 14 -62.50 -11.05 -10.56
CA ASP A 14 -63.15 -12.28 -11.00
C ASP A 14 -64.32 -12.00 -11.94
N ARG A 15 -64.72 -13.02 -12.70
CA ARG A 15 -65.82 -12.96 -13.68
C ARG A 15 -67.12 -12.42 -13.08
N GLU A 16 -67.46 -12.83 -11.86
CA GLU A 16 -68.70 -12.42 -11.19
C GLU A 16 -68.76 -10.90 -10.95
N GLN A 17 -67.63 -10.29 -10.59
CA GLN A 17 -67.51 -8.84 -10.35
C GLN A 17 -67.57 -8.03 -11.64
N LEU A 18 -67.11 -8.64 -12.73
CA LEU A 18 -66.96 -8.06 -14.06
C LEU A 18 -68.28 -8.05 -14.86
N MET A 19 -68.97 -9.19 -14.96
CA MET A 19 -70.03 -9.40 -15.97
C MET A 19 -71.34 -10.01 -15.45
N GLY A 20 -71.41 -10.43 -14.18
CA GLY A 20 -72.56 -11.20 -13.67
C GLY A 20 -72.86 -12.42 -14.56
N ASP A 21 -74.13 -12.69 -14.86
CA ASP A 21 -74.60 -13.81 -15.70
C ASP A 21 -74.51 -13.57 -17.24
N ARG A 22 -73.91 -12.46 -17.70
CA ARG A 22 -73.86 -12.16 -19.15
C ARG A 22 -72.75 -12.95 -19.85
N GLU A 23 -73.08 -14.13 -20.38
CA GLU A 23 -72.11 -15.04 -21.03
C GLU A 23 -71.46 -14.53 -22.33
N ARG A 24 -71.99 -13.46 -22.95
CA ARG A 24 -71.56 -13.00 -24.29
C ARG A 24 -70.62 -11.79 -24.29
N VAL A 25 -70.24 -11.27 -23.13
CA VAL A 25 -69.34 -10.12 -23.01
C VAL A 25 -67.92 -10.63 -22.79
N SER A 26 -66.95 -10.00 -23.44
CA SER A 26 -65.51 -10.30 -23.32
C SER A 26 -64.76 -9.04 -22.91
N LEU A 27 -63.72 -9.23 -22.10
CA LEU A 27 -62.74 -8.19 -21.80
C LEU A 27 -61.82 -7.97 -23.01
N GLU A 28 -61.69 -6.73 -23.47
CA GLU A 28 -60.93 -6.40 -24.69
C GLU A 28 -59.66 -5.61 -24.38
N CYS A 29 -59.71 -4.72 -23.40
CA CYS A 29 -58.54 -3.94 -22.97
C CYS A 29 -58.58 -3.62 -21.48
N VAL A 30 -57.39 -3.36 -20.93
CA VAL A 30 -57.17 -3.05 -19.52
C VAL A 30 -56.20 -1.87 -19.44
N GLU A 31 -56.44 -0.97 -18.49
CA GLU A 31 -55.56 0.15 -18.14
C GLU A 31 -55.53 0.31 -16.62
N CYS A 32 -54.36 0.59 -16.04
CA CYS A 32 -54.22 0.84 -14.60
C CYS A 32 -53.46 2.14 -14.33
N CYS A 33 -53.97 2.95 -13.41
CA CYS A 33 -53.35 4.19 -12.96
C CYS A 33 -53.45 4.30 -11.44
N GLY A 34 -52.32 4.15 -10.73
CA GLY A 34 -52.32 4.03 -9.28
C GLY A 34 -53.23 2.90 -8.80
N ARG A 35 -54.23 3.22 -7.99
CA ARG A 35 -55.24 2.25 -7.50
C ARG A 35 -56.44 2.08 -8.43
N ASN A 36 -56.54 2.86 -9.50
CA ASN A 36 -57.69 2.81 -10.40
C ASN A 36 -57.40 1.82 -11.53
N LEU A 37 -58.29 0.83 -11.68
CA LEU A 37 -58.28 -0.15 -12.74
C LEU A 37 -59.47 0.07 -13.67
N TYR A 38 -59.19 0.22 -14.96
CA TYR A 38 -60.18 0.45 -16.00
C TYR A 38 -60.23 -0.72 -16.96
N LEU A 39 -61.42 -1.24 -17.21
CA LEU A 39 -61.65 -2.41 -18.05
C LEU A 39 -62.61 -2.04 -19.18
N GLY A 40 -62.20 -2.31 -20.42
CA GLY A 40 -63.01 -2.10 -21.62
C GLY A 40 -63.57 -3.42 -22.16
N THR A 41 -64.85 -3.47 -22.49
CA THR A 41 -65.53 -4.69 -22.94
C THR A 41 -65.98 -4.64 -24.39
N SER A 42 -66.32 -5.81 -24.94
CA SER A 42 -66.82 -5.96 -26.31
C SER A 42 -68.19 -5.32 -26.57
N ASP A 43 -68.98 -5.07 -25.52
CA ASP A 43 -70.28 -4.40 -25.58
C ASP A 43 -70.19 -2.90 -25.27
N CYS A 44 -69.03 -2.27 -25.47
CA CYS A 44 -68.81 -0.83 -25.36
C CYS A 44 -68.95 -0.26 -23.93
N PHE A 45 -68.78 -1.08 -22.89
CA PHE A 45 -68.69 -0.60 -21.52
C PHE A 45 -67.24 -0.33 -21.10
N VAL A 46 -67.08 0.71 -20.27
CA VAL A 46 -65.90 0.92 -19.46
C VAL A 46 -66.28 0.73 -17.99
N TYR A 47 -65.58 -0.14 -17.30
CA TYR A 47 -65.72 -0.38 -15.87
C TYR A 47 -64.56 0.24 -15.13
N HIS A 48 -64.85 0.87 -13.99
CA HIS A 48 -63.84 1.41 -13.07
C HIS A 48 -63.89 0.64 -11.76
N PHE A 49 -62.75 0.07 -11.39
CA PHE A 49 -62.50 -0.62 -10.13
C PHE A 49 -61.44 0.13 -9.34
N LEU A 50 -61.58 0.11 -8.01
CA LEU A 50 -60.53 0.53 -7.09
C LEU A 50 -59.83 -0.72 -6.55
N LEU A 51 -58.53 -0.82 -6.81
CA LEU A 51 -57.64 -1.88 -6.34
C LEU A 51 -57.10 -1.53 -4.95
N GLU A 52 -57.35 -2.41 -3.99
CA GLU A 52 -56.73 -2.38 -2.67
C GLU A 52 -55.71 -3.50 -2.55
N GLU A 53 -54.47 -3.12 -2.23
CA GLU A 53 -53.38 -4.06 -1.99
C GLU A 53 -53.32 -4.42 -0.51
N LYS A 54 -53.31 -5.72 -0.21
CA LYS A 54 -53.17 -6.28 1.14
C LYS A 54 -51.97 -7.23 1.16
N THR A 55 -50.96 -6.92 1.96
CA THR A 55 -49.81 -7.80 2.14
C THR A 55 -50.14 -8.89 3.15
N LEU A 56 -50.03 -10.15 2.74
CA LEU A 56 -50.16 -11.29 3.64
C LEU A 56 -48.97 -11.35 4.60
N PRO A 57 -49.09 -12.04 5.76
CA PRO A 57 -47.96 -12.29 6.67
C PRO A 57 -46.77 -13.00 5.99
N THR A 58 -47.03 -13.71 4.90
CA THR A 58 -46.03 -14.38 4.05
C THR A 58 -45.31 -13.41 3.10
N GLY A 59 -45.52 -12.10 3.20
CA GLY A 59 -44.90 -11.08 2.34
C GLY A 59 -45.51 -10.96 0.94
N THR A 60 -46.40 -11.89 0.55
CA THR A 60 -47.07 -11.85 -0.76
C THR A 60 -48.20 -10.83 -0.78
N ALA A 61 -48.18 -9.89 -1.73
CA ALA A 61 -49.28 -8.97 -1.94
C ALA A 61 -50.50 -9.68 -2.57
N THR A 62 -51.68 -9.39 -2.04
CA THR A 62 -52.97 -9.79 -2.59
C THR A 62 -53.79 -8.57 -2.95
N PHE A 63 -54.68 -8.71 -3.92
CA PHE A 63 -55.47 -7.59 -4.42
C PHE A 63 -56.96 -7.87 -4.23
N THR A 64 -57.69 -6.87 -3.75
CA THR A 64 -59.14 -6.87 -3.76
C THR A 64 -59.63 -5.70 -4.60
N ALA A 65 -60.40 -5.98 -5.65
CA ALA A 65 -61.01 -4.95 -6.48
C ALA A 65 -62.43 -4.64 -6.03
N THR A 66 -62.75 -3.35 -5.88
CA THR A 66 -64.11 -2.88 -5.61
C THR A 66 -64.64 -2.11 -6.81
N ARG A 67 -65.77 -2.54 -7.37
CA ARG A 67 -66.37 -1.86 -8.53
C ARG A 67 -66.96 -0.52 -8.08
N GLN A 68 -66.46 0.57 -8.65
CA GLN A 68 -66.91 1.93 -8.34
C GLN A 68 -68.05 2.33 -9.27
N LEU A 69 -67.80 2.32 -10.58
CA LEU A 69 -68.80 2.66 -11.60
C LEU A 69 -68.55 1.92 -12.91
N HIS A 70 -69.56 1.96 -13.79
CA HIS A 70 -69.45 1.47 -15.16
C HIS A 70 -70.28 2.35 -16.07
N ARG A 71 -69.90 2.43 -17.34
CA ARG A 71 -70.64 3.22 -18.31
C ARG A 71 -70.52 2.71 -19.73
N HIS A 72 -71.64 2.75 -20.44
CA HIS A 72 -71.71 2.53 -21.88
C HIS A 72 -71.39 3.83 -22.64
N LEU A 73 -70.43 3.78 -23.57
CA LEU A 73 -69.95 4.98 -24.29
C LEU A 73 -70.81 5.40 -25.48
N GLY A 74 -71.87 4.64 -25.79
CA GLY A 74 -72.85 4.98 -26.83
C GLY A 74 -72.49 4.48 -28.24
N PHE A 75 -71.42 3.70 -28.39
CA PHE A 75 -71.09 3.02 -29.64
C PHE A 75 -71.60 1.57 -29.64
N LYS A 76 -71.56 0.92 -30.81
CA LYS A 76 -71.97 -0.49 -30.99
C LYS A 76 -70.80 -1.47 -31.07
N LYS A 77 -69.56 -0.97 -31.00
CA LYS A 77 -68.34 -1.76 -31.14
C LYS A 77 -67.60 -1.84 -29.80
N ALA A 78 -66.71 -2.82 -29.70
CA ALA A 78 -65.83 -3.01 -28.56
C ALA A 78 -65.03 -1.75 -28.20
N VAL A 79 -64.68 -1.63 -26.91
CA VAL A 79 -63.63 -0.72 -26.46
C VAL A 79 -62.29 -1.35 -26.77
N ASN A 80 -61.56 -0.81 -27.75
CA ASN A 80 -60.34 -1.42 -28.28
C ASN A 80 -59.10 -1.12 -27.42
N GLU A 81 -58.93 0.12 -26.98
CA GLU A 81 -57.79 0.54 -26.17
C GLU A 81 -58.20 1.60 -25.14
N LEU A 82 -57.55 1.54 -23.98
CA LEU A 82 -57.68 2.50 -22.89
C LEU A 82 -56.30 3.01 -22.52
N ARG A 83 -56.15 4.31 -22.27
CA ARG A 83 -54.93 4.91 -21.70
C ARG A 83 -55.26 5.99 -20.69
N ALA A 84 -54.65 5.93 -19.51
CA ALA A 84 -54.85 6.92 -18.47
C ALA A 84 -53.89 8.10 -18.65
N ALA A 85 -54.45 9.31 -18.75
CA ALA A 85 -53.71 10.57 -18.67
C ALA A 85 -53.96 11.19 -17.29
N SER A 86 -53.26 10.64 -16.28
CA SER A 86 -53.46 10.97 -14.87
C SER A 86 -53.26 12.47 -14.56
N ALA A 87 -52.27 13.11 -15.20
CA ALA A 87 -52.01 14.55 -15.09
C ALA A 87 -53.21 15.42 -15.49
N LEU A 88 -54.12 14.91 -16.33
CA LEU A 88 -55.31 15.61 -16.80
C LEU A 88 -56.60 15.10 -16.13
N SER A 89 -56.50 14.07 -15.28
CA SER A 89 -57.67 13.31 -14.80
C SER A 89 -58.57 12.82 -15.94
N ARG A 90 -57.98 12.46 -17.09
CA ARG A 90 -58.68 11.97 -18.28
C ARG A 90 -58.26 10.54 -18.64
N LEU A 91 -59.22 9.77 -19.11
CA LEU A 91 -59.07 8.44 -19.70
C LEU A 91 -59.31 8.59 -21.20
N LEU A 92 -58.32 8.23 -22.02
CA LEU A 92 -58.45 8.19 -23.47
C LEU A 92 -59.02 6.84 -23.83
N VAL A 93 -60.18 6.83 -24.49
CA VAL A 93 -60.89 5.61 -24.86
C VAL A 93 -61.01 5.51 -26.38
N LEU A 94 -60.41 4.48 -26.96
CA LEU A 94 -60.54 4.17 -28.38
C LEU A 94 -61.71 3.21 -28.60
N CYS A 95 -62.72 3.70 -29.32
CA CYS A 95 -63.87 2.89 -29.74
C CYS A 95 -64.35 3.35 -31.12
N ASP A 96 -64.68 2.40 -32.00
CA ASP A 96 -65.17 2.66 -33.37
C ASP A 96 -64.28 3.64 -34.17
N GLY A 97 -62.96 3.51 -34.03
CA GLY A 97 -61.98 4.36 -34.70
C GLY A 97 -61.95 5.81 -34.22
N CYS A 98 -62.54 6.09 -33.05
CA CYS A 98 -62.59 7.40 -32.42
C CYS A 98 -62.00 7.35 -31.01
N ILE A 99 -61.03 8.21 -30.72
CA ILE A 99 -60.53 8.41 -29.35
C ILE A 99 -61.40 9.47 -28.69
N THR A 100 -62.05 9.11 -27.59
CA THR A 100 -62.89 10.01 -26.77
C THR A 100 -62.24 10.23 -25.42
N LEU A 101 -62.17 11.49 -24.99
CA LEU A 101 -61.73 11.85 -23.64
C LEU A 101 -62.88 11.66 -22.65
N VAL A 102 -62.60 10.90 -21.59
CA VAL A 102 -63.55 10.56 -20.54
C VAL A 102 -62.95 10.94 -19.18
N HIS A 103 -63.74 11.50 -18.26
CA HIS A 103 -63.26 11.80 -16.92
C HIS A 103 -62.98 10.52 -16.12
N MET A 104 -61.80 10.40 -15.51
CA MET A 104 -61.33 9.17 -14.87
C MET A 104 -62.22 8.65 -13.73
N LEU A 105 -62.90 9.53 -12.99
CA LEU A 105 -63.73 9.15 -11.84
C LEU A 105 -65.24 9.06 -12.13
N SER A 106 -65.77 9.85 -13.06
CA SER A 106 -67.22 9.86 -13.36
C SER A 106 -67.55 9.08 -14.63
N LEU A 107 -66.52 8.70 -15.39
CA LEU A 107 -66.63 8.15 -16.74
C LEU A 107 -67.47 9.05 -17.68
N GLU A 108 -67.55 10.37 -17.42
CA GLU A 108 -68.24 11.32 -18.29
C GLU A 108 -67.41 11.71 -19.51
N PRO A 109 -67.93 11.56 -20.74
CA PRO A 109 -67.26 12.09 -21.91
C PRO A 109 -67.19 13.61 -21.82
N VAL A 110 -66.06 14.19 -22.19
CA VAL A 110 -65.86 15.64 -22.12
C VAL A 110 -66.88 16.35 -23.06
N PRO A 111 -67.67 17.33 -22.57
CA PRO A 111 -68.75 17.97 -23.34
C PRO A 111 -68.28 18.73 -24.59
N SER A 112 -67.03 19.21 -24.60
CA SER A 112 -66.45 20.05 -25.67
C SER A 112 -66.24 19.34 -27.01
N GLY A 113 -66.50 18.03 -27.10
CA GLY A 113 -66.35 17.29 -28.36
C GLY A 113 -64.90 17.06 -28.79
N ALA A 114 -63.94 17.17 -27.86
CA ALA A 114 -62.53 16.82 -28.04
C ALA A 114 -62.37 15.30 -28.32
N ARG A 115 -62.70 14.93 -29.56
CA ARG A 115 -62.68 13.57 -30.09
C ARG A 115 -61.73 13.51 -31.28
N ILE A 116 -60.86 12.52 -31.31
CA ILE A 116 -59.92 12.30 -32.41
C ILE A 116 -60.46 11.17 -33.28
N LYS A 117 -60.77 11.47 -34.54
CA LYS A 117 -61.36 10.51 -35.48
C LYS A 117 -60.31 9.87 -36.37
N GLY A 118 -60.53 8.62 -36.76
CA GLY A 118 -59.68 7.90 -37.71
C GLY A 118 -58.45 7.28 -37.07
N ALA A 119 -58.54 6.84 -35.81
CA ALA A 119 -57.48 6.17 -35.07
C ALA A 119 -57.60 4.63 -35.16
N VAL A 120 -56.48 3.95 -35.39
CA VAL A 120 -56.39 2.47 -35.34
C VAL A 120 -55.91 2.00 -33.97
N ALA A 121 -54.85 2.63 -33.47
CA ALA A 121 -54.20 2.38 -32.19
C ALA A 121 -53.47 3.66 -31.77
N PHE A 122 -53.14 3.78 -30.48
CA PHE A 122 -52.42 4.95 -29.99
C PHE A 122 -51.47 4.64 -28.82
N ALA A 123 -50.47 5.50 -28.66
CA ALA A 123 -49.51 5.42 -27.57
C ALA A 123 -49.30 6.80 -26.92
N LEU A 124 -49.22 6.82 -25.59
CA LEU A 124 -48.81 8.00 -24.84
C LEU A 124 -47.28 8.14 -24.86
N ASN A 125 -46.78 9.36 -25.01
CA ASN A 125 -45.35 9.63 -24.84
C ASN A 125 -45.03 9.84 -23.36
N GLU A 126 -44.43 8.83 -22.74
CA GLU A 126 -43.97 8.88 -21.35
C GLU A 126 -42.74 9.79 -21.16
N ASN A 127 -42.10 10.21 -22.26
CA ASN A 127 -41.01 11.17 -22.27
C ASN A 127 -41.36 12.31 -23.27
N PRO A 128 -42.36 13.14 -22.94
CA PRO A 128 -42.91 14.11 -23.89
C PRO A 128 -41.86 15.16 -24.27
N VAL A 129 -41.92 15.60 -25.52
CA VAL A 129 -41.06 16.66 -26.04
C VAL A 129 -41.53 18.05 -25.60
N SER A 130 -42.85 18.20 -25.45
CA SER A 130 -43.45 19.42 -24.91
C SER A 130 -43.07 19.59 -23.45
N GLY A 131 -42.56 20.78 -23.08
CA GLY A 131 -42.30 21.13 -21.68
C GLY A 131 -43.55 21.58 -20.91
N ASP A 132 -44.73 21.55 -21.54
CA ASP A 132 -46.00 21.96 -20.92
C ASP A 132 -46.55 20.84 -20.01
N PRO A 133 -46.60 21.04 -18.67
CA PRO A 133 -47.05 20.03 -17.73
C PRO A 133 -48.58 19.80 -17.75
N PHE A 134 -49.35 20.63 -18.46
CA PHE A 134 -50.81 20.57 -18.52
C PHE A 134 -51.33 19.86 -19.77
N CYS A 135 -50.47 19.14 -20.49
CA CYS A 135 -50.85 18.34 -21.63
C CYS A 135 -50.12 16.99 -21.65
N VAL A 136 -50.69 16.04 -22.38
CA VAL A 136 -50.01 14.78 -22.70
C VAL A 136 -49.84 14.66 -24.21
N GLU A 137 -48.67 14.18 -24.63
CA GLU A 137 -48.39 13.94 -26.05
C GLU A 137 -48.81 12.53 -26.43
N VAL A 138 -49.61 12.42 -27.49
CA VAL A 138 -50.25 11.17 -27.91
C VAL A 138 -49.97 10.93 -29.38
N CYS A 139 -49.41 9.76 -29.69
CA CYS A 139 -49.16 9.32 -31.05
C CYS A 139 -50.27 8.39 -31.53
N ILE A 140 -50.85 8.67 -32.69
CA ILE A 140 -52.02 7.98 -33.23
C ILE A 140 -51.70 7.42 -34.61
N ILE A 141 -52.03 6.15 -34.81
CA ILE A 141 -52.00 5.50 -36.13
C ILE A 141 -53.26 5.88 -36.91
N SER A 142 -53.11 6.54 -38.06
CA SER A 142 -54.24 6.92 -38.91
C SER A 142 -54.77 5.76 -39.75
N VAL A 143 -56.09 5.61 -39.81
CA VAL A 143 -56.79 4.56 -40.61
C VAL A 143 -56.63 4.76 -42.12
N LYS A 144 -56.52 6.00 -42.61
CA LYS A 144 -56.74 6.32 -44.04
C LYS A 144 -55.50 6.79 -44.80
N ARG A 145 -54.37 7.02 -44.15
CA ARG A 145 -53.29 7.85 -44.72
C ARG A 145 -51.88 7.32 -44.61
N ARG A 146 -51.64 6.09 -44.11
CA ARG A 146 -50.28 5.60 -43.80
C ARG A 146 -49.47 6.68 -43.06
N THR A 147 -50.10 7.30 -42.06
CA THR A 147 -49.50 8.40 -41.29
C THR A 147 -49.62 8.14 -39.80
N ILE A 148 -48.62 8.65 -39.07
CA ILE A 148 -48.69 8.84 -37.63
C ILE A 148 -48.99 10.32 -37.36
N GLN A 149 -49.99 10.56 -36.52
CA GLN A 149 -50.35 11.91 -36.07
C GLN A 149 -50.00 12.06 -34.59
N VAL A 150 -49.25 13.11 -34.26
CA VAL A 150 -48.87 13.46 -32.90
C VAL A 150 -49.77 14.59 -32.42
N PHE A 151 -50.50 14.33 -31.34
CA PHE A 151 -51.42 15.28 -30.71
C PHE A 151 -50.92 15.70 -29.34
N LEU A 152 -51.12 16.97 -28.99
CA LEU A 152 -51.15 17.41 -27.60
C LEU A 152 -52.59 17.39 -27.13
N VAL A 153 -52.84 16.60 -26.09
CA VAL A 153 -54.13 16.43 -25.46
C VAL A 153 -54.13 17.23 -24.16
N TYR A 154 -55.09 18.14 -24.04
CA TYR A 154 -55.36 18.94 -22.85
C TYR A 154 -56.61 18.41 -22.14
N GLU A 155 -56.97 19.03 -21.01
CA GLU A 155 -58.14 18.65 -20.24
C GLU A 155 -59.46 18.70 -21.04
N ASP A 156 -59.62 19.70 -21.91
CA ASP A 156 -60.86 20.02 -22.63
C ASP A 156 -60.70 20.15 -24.16
N ARG A 157 -59.47 20.07 -24.68
CA ARG A 157 -59.16 20.23 -26.11
C ARG A 157 -58.05 19.31 -26.58
N VAL A 158 -57.98 19.10 -27.90
CA VAL A 158 -56.91 18.34 -28.56
C VAL A 158 -56.34 19.15 -29.71
N GLN A 159 -55.02 19.12 -29.88
CA GLN A 159 -54.32 19.86 -30.92
C GLN A 159 -53.35 18.92 -31.65
N ILE A 160 -53.43 18.88 -32.98
CA ILE A 160 -52.42 18.19 -33.80
C ILE A 160 -51.15 19.03 -33.88
N VAL A 161 -50.00 18.42 -33.56
CA VAL A 161 -48.69 19.07 -33.62
C VAL A 161 -47.92 18.64 -34.86
N ARG A 162 -48.00 17.35 -35.20
CA ARG A 162 -47.25 16.79 -36.32
C ARG A 162 -48.04 15.69 -37.01
N GLU A 163 -47.91 15.62 -38.33
CA GLU A 163 -48.33 14.46 -39.12
C GLU A 163 -47.10 13.99 -39.91
N VAL A 164 -46.79 12.69 -39.81
CA VAL A 164 -45.63 12.08 -40.46
C VAL A 164 -46.10 10.90 -41.30
N SER A 165 -45.65 10.85 -42.55
CA SER A 165 -45.95 9.73 -43.45
C SER A 165 -45.02 8.55 -43.17
N THR A 166 -45.56 7.34 -43.24
CA THR A 166 -44.82 6.09 -43.14
C THR A 166 -44.81 5.37 -44.48
N PRO A 167 -43.77 4.56 -44.77
CA PRO A 167 -43.67 3.87 -46.07
C PRO A 167 -44.80 2.85 -46.27
N GLU A 168 -45.21 2.18 -45.19
CA GLU A 168 -46.31 1.22 -45.15
C GLU A 168 -47.32 1.60 -44.05
N GLN A 169 -48.46 0.89 -44.00
CA GLN A 169 -49.43 1.08 -42.92
C GLN A 169 -48.82 0.62 -41.58
N PRO A 170 -48.74 1.52 -40.57
CA PRO A 170 -48.34 1.11 -39.23
C PRO A 170 -49.48 0.36 -38.54
N LEU A 171 -49.12 -0.67 -37.78
CA LEU A 171 -50.03 -1.55 -37.03
C LEU A 171 -49.89 -1.39 -35.53
N ALA A 172 -48.67 -1.10 -35.04
CA ALA A 172 -48.39 -0.80 -33.64
C ALA A 172 -47.35 0.31 -33.54
N VAL A 173 -47.43 1.10 -32.46
CA VAL A 173 -46.54 2.22 -32.19
C VAL A 173 -46.15 2.25 -30.72
N ALA A 174 -44.87 2.51 -30.45
CA ALA A 174 -44.40 3.01 -29.16
C ALA A 174 -43.59 4.29 -29.39
N VAL A 175 -43.54 5.17 -28.40
CA VAL A 175 -42.91 6.50 -28.52
C VAL A 175 -42.04 6.80 -27.30
N ASP A 176 -40.88 7.40 -27.54
CA ASP A 176 -40.03 8.01 -26.50
C ASP A 176 -39.35 9.27 -27.06
N GLY A 177 -39.62 10.43 -26.46
CA GLY A 177 -39.11 11.70 -26.98
C GLY A 177 -39.57 11.91 -28.42
N HIS A 178 -38.63 12.22 -29.32
CA HIS A 178 -38.90 12.43 -30.74
C HIS A 178 -38.99 11.14 -31.58
N PHE A 179 -38.80 9.97 -30.97
CA PHE A 179 -38.61 8.71 -31.70
C PHE A 179 -39.83 7.80 -31.54
N LEU A 180 -40.30 7.31 -32.68
CA LEU A 180 -41.36 6.33 -32.81
C LEU A 180 -40.72 4.99 -33.16
N CYS A 181 -41.04 3.94 -32.43
CA CYS A 181 -40.83 2.58 -32.88
C CYS A 181 -42.13 2.07 -33.48
N LEU A 182 -42.08 1.63 -34.74
CA LEU A 182 -43.25 1.27 -35.52
C LEU A 182 -43.14 -0.17 -36.01
N ALA A 183 -44.22 -0.93 -35.83
CA ALA A 183 -44.44 -2.15 -36.60
C ALA A 183 -45.25 -1.78 -37.85
N LEU A 184 -44.65 -1.93 -39.01
CA LEU A 184 -45.33 -1.82 -40.29
C LEU A 184 -45.92 -3.18 -40.70
N SER A 185 -46.55 -3.27 -41.87
CA SER A 185 -47.05 -4.54 -42.40
C SER A 185 -45.94 -5.59 -42.61
N THR A 186 -44.76 -5.16 -43.06
CA THR A 186 -43.67 -6.09 -43.46
C THR A 186 -42.36 -5.96 -42.67
N GLN A 187 -42.24 -4.98 -41.77
CA GLN A 187 -40.99 -4.69 -41.06
C GLN A 187 -41.18 -3.83 -39.82
N TYR A 188 -40.17 -3.83 -38.95
CA TYR A 188 -40.05 -2.85 -37.86
C TYR A 188 -39.11 -1.72 -38.25
N ILE A 189 -39.47 -0.49 -37.89
CA ILE A 189 -38.64 0.71 -38.13
C ILE A 189 -38.58 1.61 -36.89
N ILE A 190 -37.53 2.41 -36.80
CA ILE A 190 -37.47 3.61 -35.94
C ILE A 190 -37.68 4.83 -36.82
N LEU A 191 -38.57 5.72 -36.43
CA LEU A 191 -38.88 6.96 -37.15
C LEU A 191 -38.76 8.14 -36.19
N ASN A 192 -37.95 9.13 -36.53
CA ASN A 192 -37.90 10.38 -35.80
C ASN A 192 -38.94 11.35 -36.39
N TYR A 193 -39.98 11.70 -35.62
CA TYR A 193 -41.09 12.49 -36.17
C TYR A 193 -40.79 13.99 -36.33
N SER A 194 -39.72 14.50 -35.72
CA SER A 194 -39.31 15.91 -35.88
C SER A 194 -38.50 16.11 -37.16
N THR A 195 -37.57 15.20 -37.45
CA THR A 195 -36.69 15.26 -38.64
C THR A 195 -37.27 14.51 -39.85
N GLY A 196 -38.13 13.53 -39.63
CA GLY A 196 -38.63 12.60 -40.65
C GLY A 196 -37.64 11.47 -40.99
N ALA A 197 -36.48 11.38 -40.33
CA ALA A 197 -35.51 10.32 -40.58
C ALA A 197 -36.04 8.96 -40.11
N SER A 198 -35.92 7.94 -40.98
CA SER A 198 -36.31 6.56 -40.71
C SER A 198 -35.11 5.61 -40.76
N GLN A 199 -35.10 4.63 -39.87
CA GLN A 199 -34.11 3.56 -39.79
C GLN A 199 -34.82 2.21 -39.74
N ASP A 200 -34.52 1.34 -40.69
CA ASP A 200 -35.06 -0.01 -40.72
C ASP A 200 -34.37 -0.90 -39.68
N LEU A 201 -35.14 -1.80 -39.05
CA LEU A 201 -34.64 -2.75 -38.04
C LEU A 201 -34.54 -4.16 -38.62
N PHE A 202 -35.67 -4.85 -38.73
CA PHE A 202 -35.72 -6.21 -39.25
C PHE A 202 -37.12 -6.55 -39.80
N PRO A 203 -37.23 -7.57 -40.68
CA PRO A 203 -38.49 -8.00 -41.28
C PRO A 203 -39.50 -8.53 -40.26
N TYR A 204 -40.78 -8.35 -40.56
CA TYR A 204 -41.93 -8.78 -39.76
C TYR A 204 -43.10 -9.13 -40.69
N CYS A 205 -43.94 -10.09 -40.33
CA CYS A 205 -45.12 -10.44 -41.14
C CYS A 205 -46.40 -10.31 -40.33
N SER A 206 -47.24 -9.32 -40.69
CA SER A 206 -48.50 -9.07 -39.98
C SER A 206 -49.56 -10.15 -40.16
N GLU A 207 -49.43 -11.01 -41.17
CA GLU A 207 -50.36 -12.12 -41.39
C GLU A 207 -50.07 -13.31 -40.48
N GLU A 208 -48.81 -13.47 -40.06
CA GLU A 208 -48.37 -14.60 -39.23
C GLU A 208 -48.46 -14.32 -37.74
N LYS A 209 -48.11 -13.10 -37.31
CA LYS A 209 -47.99 -12.76 -35.89
C LYS A 209 -48.57 -11.39 -35.59
N ARG A 210 -49.00 -11.18 -34.34
CA ARG A 210 -49.38 -9.87 -33.85
C ARG A 210 -48.13 -9.04 -33.54
N PRO A 211 -48.11 -7.73 -33.83
CA PRO A 211 -46.92 -6.92 -33.62
C PRO A 211 -46.75 -6.61 -32.14
N ILE A 212 -45.56 -6.85 -31.60
CA ILE A 212 -45.17 -6.41 -30.26
C ILE A 212 -44.20 -5.24 -30.41
N VAL A 213 -44.60 -4.07 -29.93
CA VAL A 213 -43.74 -2.88 -29.79
C VAL A 213 -43.96 -2.30 -28.41
N LYS A 214 -42.92 -2.31 -27.58
CA LYS A 214 -43.00 -1.81 -26.20
C LYS A 214 -41.83 -0.89 -25.89
N ARG A 215 -42.11 0.27 -25.32
CA ARG A 215 -41.08 1.13 -24.70
C ARG A 215 -40.62 0.48 -23.40
N ILE A 216 -39.31 0.33 -23.22
CA ILE A 216 -38.74 -0.30 -22.01
C ILE A 216 -37.80 0.61 -21.22
N GLY A 217 -37.41 1.74 -21.82
CA GLY A 217 -36.56 2.75 -21.23
C GLY A 217 -36.47 3.98 -22.12
N ARG A 218 -35.68 4.97 -21.68
CA ARG A 218 -35.37 6.13 -22.52
C ARG A 218 -34.66 5.65 -23.78
N GLN A 219 -35.22 5.97 -24.93
CA GLN A 219 -34.69 5.63 -26.26
C GLN A 219 -34.42 4.13 -26.48
N GLU A 220 -35.13 3.24 -25.77
CA GLU A 220 -34.96 1.79 -25.85
C GLU A 220 -36.33 1.09 -25.93
N PHE A 221 -36.47 0.19 -26.91
CA PHE A 221 -37.70 -0.54 -27.22
C PHE A 221 -37.48 -2.06 -27.26
N LEU A 222 -38.53 -2.81 -26.93
CA LEU A 222 -38.62 -4.27 -27.04
C LEU A 222 -39.57 -4.65 -28.17
N LEU A 223 -39.11 -5.57 -29.01
CA LEU A 223 -39.79 -5.98 -30.25
C LEU A 223 -39.84 -7.51 -30.37
N ALA A 224 -40.87 -8.01 -31.04
CA ALA A 224 -40.92 -9.41 -31.45
C ALA A 224 -40.10 -9.63 -32.72
N GLY A 225 -38.91 -10.21 -32.53
CA GLY A 225 -38.03 -10.65 -33.59
C GLY A 225 -38.37 -12.03 -34.16
N PRO A 226 -37.74 -12.40 -35.28
CA PRO A 226 -37.93 -13.69 -35.93
C PRO A 226 -37.49 -14.86 -35.02
N GLY A 227 -38.11 -16.03 -35.18
CA GLY A 227 -37.73 -17.26 -34.47
C GLY A 227 -37.99 -17.26 -32.96
N GLY A 228 -38.96 -16.47 -32.48
CA GLY A 228 -39.28 -16.41 -31.03
C GLY A 228 -38.25 -15.63 -30.22
N LEU A 229 -37.67 -14.58 -30.80
CA LEU A 229 -36.71 -13.71 -30.13
C LEU A 229 -37.37 -12.41 -29.68
N GLY A 230 -37.11 -11.98 -28.46
CA GLY A 230 -37.37 -10.63 -27.97
C GLY A 230 -36.16 -9.74 -28.20
N MET A 231 -36.24 -8.85 -29.17
CA MET A 231 -35.14 -7.98 -29.60
C MET A 231 -35.21 -6.64 -28.87
N PHE A 232 -34.07 -6.20 -28.33
CA PHE A 232 -33.91 -4.87 -27.77
C PHE A 232 -33.33 -3.94 -28.83
N ALA A 233 -33.99 -2.83 -29.14
CA ALA A 233 -33.53 -1.87 -30.13
C ALA A 233 -33.51 -0.46 -29.55
N THR A 234 -32.39 0.24 -29.76
CA THR A 234 -32.27 1.67 -29.46
C THR A 234 -32.79 2.52 -30.61
N VAL A 235 -32.94 3.82 -30.37
CA VAL A 235 -33.32 4.79 -31.43
C VAL A 235 -32.34 4.85 -32.60
N ALA A 236 -31.09 4.40 -32.41
CA ALA A 236 -30.10 4.29 -33.49
C ALA A 236 -30.24 2.98 -34.31
N GLY A 237 -31.23 2.14 -33.99
CA GLY A 237 -31.45 0.84 -34.64
C GLY A 237 -30.48 -0.26 -34.22
N ILE A 238 -29.64 0.00 -33.23
CA ILE A 238 -28.69 -1.00 -32.69
C ILE A 238 -29.22 -1.62 -31.40
N SER A 239 -28.84 -2.87 -31.18
CA SER A 239 -29.12 -3.59 -29.94
C SER A 239 -27.97 -3.45 -28.95
N GLN A 240 -28.27 -3.01 -27.72
CA GLN A 240 -27.27 -2.92 -26.64
C GLN A 240 -27.25 -4.16 -25.73
N ARG A 241 -28.23 -5.07 -25.89
CA ARG A 241 -28.42 -6.24 -25.05
C ARG A 241 -28.67 -7.45 -25.92
N ALA A 242 -28.20 -8.62 -25.50
CA ALA A 242 -28.54 -9.86 -26.19
C ALA A 242 -30.07 -10.09 -26.14
N PRO A 243 -30.67 -10.66 -27.20
CA PRO A 243 -32.09 -10.93 -27.23
C PRO A 243 -32.49 -11.99 -26.21
N VAL A 244 -33.73 -11.92 -25.73
CA VAL A 244 -34.34 -12.98 -24.93
C VAL A 244 -35.02 -13.99 -25.84
N ARG A 245 -35.02 -15.27 -25.49
CA ARG A 245 -35.71 -16.31 -26.26
C ARG A 245 -37.01 -16.68 -25.57
N TRP A 246 -38.14 -16.46 -26.25
CA TRP A 246 -39.48 -16.78 -25.76
C TRP A 246 -40.22 -17.68 -26.76
N SER A 247 -41.50 -17.98 -26.49
CA SER A 247 -42.34 -18.78 -27.39
C SER A 247 -42.48 -18.12 -28.77
N GLU A 248 -42.55 -18.94 -29.82
CA GLU A 248 -42.83 -18.44 -31.16
C GLU A 248 -44.26 -17.89 -31.30
N ASN A 249 -45.19 -18.32 -30.43
CA ASN A 249 -46.58 -17.89 -30.40
C ASN A 249 -46.83 -16.76 -29.39
N VAL A 250 -45.79 -16.01 -29.01
CA VAL A 250 -45.94 -14.87 -28.09
C VAL A 250 -47.00 -13.89 -28.60
N ILE A 251 -47.97 -13.60 -27.75
CA ILE A 251 -49.10 -12.72 -28.06
C ILE A 251 -48.98 -11.34 -27.38
N GLY A 252 -48.14 -11.23 -26.35
CA GLY A 252 -47.88 -9.97 -25.67
C GLY A 252 -46.59 -10.02 -24.87
N ALA A 253 -46.02 -8.84 -24.62
CA ALA A 253 -44.85 -8.67 -23.76
C ALA A 253 -45.02 -7.46 -22.84
N ALA A 254 -44.57 -7.61 -21.61
CA ALA A 254 -44.53 -6.56 -20.60
C ALA A 254 -43.17 -6.54 -19.92
N VAL A 255 -42.80 -5.40 -19.34
CA VAL A 255 -41.51 -5.23 -18.66
C VAL A 255 -41.70 -4.80 -17.22
N CYS A 256 -41.06 -5.53 -16.32
CA CYS A 256 -40.92 -5.17 -14.91
C CYS A 256 -39.47 -5.41 -14.54
N PHE A 257 -38.65 -4.35 -14.63
CA PHE A 257 -37.19 -4.46 -14.53
C PHE A 257 -36.76 -5.20 -13.25
N PRO A 258 -35.88 -6.22 -13.34
CA PRO A 258 -35.06 -6.59 -14.50
C PRO A 258 -35.66 -7.67 -15.41
N TYR A 259 -36.96 -7.94 -15.35
CA TYR A 259 -37.62 -9.02 -16.07
C TYR A 259 -38.43 -8.55 -17.29
N VAL A 260 -38.42 -9.37 -18.33
CA VAL A 260 -39.37 -9.35 -19.45
C VAL A 260 -40.35 -10.50 -19.25
N VAL A 261 -41.63 -10.16 -19.24
CA VAL A 261 -42.72 -11.12 -19.15
C VAL A 261 -43.29 -11.29 -20.55
N ALA A 262 -43.39 -12.51 -21.03
CA ALA A 262 -43.98 -12.86 -22.31
C ALA A 262 -45.21 -13.75 -22.08
N LEU A 263 -46.32 -13.37 -22.71
CA LEU A 263 -47.57 -14.11 -22.67
C LEU A 263 -47.71 -14.96 -23.94
N ASP A 264 -48.05 -16.22 -23.73
CA ASP A 264 -48.45 -17.20 -24.73
C ASP A 264 -49.91 -17.62 -24.46
N ASP A 265 -50.53 -18.46 -25.29
CA ASP A 265 -51.94 -18.85 -25.11
C ASP A 265 -52.14 -19.85 -23.96
N GLU A 266 -51.10 -20.60 -23.61
CA GLU A 266 -51.13 -21.60 -22.52
C GLU A 266 -50.33 -21.21 -21.27
N PHE A 267 -49.37 -20.29 -21.38
CA PHE A 267 -48.46 -19.97 -20.28
C PHE A 267 -47.90 -18.54 -20.34
N ILE A 268 -47.36 -18.11 -19.20
CA ILE A 268 -46.57 -16.90 -19.06
C ILE A 268 -45.11 -17.32 -18.80
N THR A 269 -44.17 -16.74 -19.54
CA THR A 269 -42.73 -16.92 -19.28
C THR A 269 -42.11 -15.63 -18.79
N VAL A 270 -41.18 -15.76 -17.84
CA VAL A 270 -40.42 -14.66 -17.26
C VAL A 270 -38.96 -14.83 -17.61
N HIS A 271 -38.39 -13.84 -18.28
CA HIS A 271 -37.02 -13.82 -18.76
C HIS A 271 -36.24 -12.69 -18.09
N SER A 272 -35.01 -12.95 -17.70
CA SER A 272 -34.14 -11.93 -17.12
C SER A 272 -33.46 -11.13 -18.22
N MET A 273 -33.53 -9.80 -18.15
CA MET A 273 -32.82 -8.90 -19.06
C MET A 273 -31.31 -8.82 -18.77
N LEU A 274 -30.87 -9.35 -17.63
CA LEU A 274 -29.48 -9.24 -17.19
C LEU A 274 -28.61 -10.37 -17.75
N ASP A 275 -29.13 -11.59 -17.77
CA ASP A 275 -28.43 -12.81 -18.23
C ASP A 275 -29.19 -13.58 -19.34
N GLN A 276 -30.31 -13.03 -19.82
CA GLN A 276 -31.11 -13.53 -20.94
C GLN A 276 -31.69 -14.94 -20.73
N GLN A 277 -31.70 -15.43 -19.49
CA GLN A 277 -32.25 -16.75 -19.15
C GLN A 277 -33.73 -16.67 -18.77
N GLN A 278 -34.49 -17.71 -19.13
CA GLN A 278 -35.84 -17.92 -18.62
C GLN A 278 -35.78 -18.30 -17.14
N LYS A 279 -36.37 -17.47 -16.27
CA LYS A 279 -36.36 -17.66 -14.82
C LYS A 279 -37.56 -18.42 -14.32
N GLN A 280 -38.71 -18.27 -14.95
CA GLN A 280 -39.96 -18.84 -14.49
C GLN A 280 -40.94 -19.09 -15.64
N THR A 281 -41.76 -20.14 -15.49
CA THR A 281 -42.93 -20.39 -16.33
C THR A 281 -44.13 -20.54 -15.41
N LEU A 282 -45.21 -19.83 -15.72
CA LEU A 282 -46.47 -19.87 -14.99
C LEU A 282 -47.55 -20.40 -15.94
N PRO A 283 -48.26 -21.49 -15.60
CA PRO A 283 -49.37 -21.95 -16.41
C PRO A 283 -50.50 -20.91 -16.39
N PHE A 284 -50.98 -20.50 -17.56
CA PHE A 284 -52.03 -19.49 -17.69
C PHE A 284 -52.75 -19.64 -19.03
N LYS A 285 -53.95 -20.24 -19.01
CA LYS A 285 -54.72 -20.54 -20.21
C LYS A 285 -55.64 -19.39 -20.59
N GLU A 286 -55.91 -19.26 -21.89
CA GLU A 286 -56.83 -18.26 -22.45
C GLU A 286 -56.42 -16.81 -22.14
N GLY A 287 -55.12 -16.58 -21.90
CA GLY A 287 -54.59 -15.23 -21.76
C GLY A 287 -54.58 -14.53 -23.10
N HIS A 288 -55.03 -13.28 -23.14
CA HIS A 288 -54.98 -12.48 -24.38
C HIS A 288 -54.57 -11.02 -24.18
N ILE A 289 -54.41 -10.57 -22.93
CA ILE A 289 -53.96 -9.22 -22.58
C ILE A 289 -52.77 -9.33 -21.61
N LEU A 290 -51.66 -8.67 -21.94
CA LEU A 290 -50.51 -8.48 -21.05
C LEU A 290 -50.06 -7.02 -21.15
N GLN A 291 -50.09 -6.30 -20.03
CA GLN A 291 -49.63 -4.90 -19.96
C GLN A 291 -48.92 -4.62 -18.64
N ASP A 292 -47.93 -3.74 -18.67
CA ASP A 292 -47.28 -3.17 -17.48
C ASP A 292 -47.72 -1.72 -17.24
N PHE A 293 -47.97 -1.40 -15.97
CA PHE A 293 -48.39 -0.09 -15.49
C PHE A 293 -47.65 0.26 -14.21
N GLU A 294 -46.83 1.31 -14.21
CA GLU A 294 -46.12 1.79 -13.01
C GLU A 294 -45.36 0.68 -12.26
N GLY A 295 -44.78 -0.29 -12.99
CA GLY A 295 -44.07 -1.43 -12.41
C GLY A 295 -44.93 -2.64 -12.01
N ARG A 296 -46.26 -2.56 -12.12
CA ARG A 296 -47.18 -3.71 -12.00
C ARG A 296 -47.39 -4.35 -13.35
N VAL A 297 -47.36 -5.68 -13.41
CA VAL A 297 -47.69 -6.42 -14.64
C VAL A 297 -49.06 -7.05 -14.48
N ILE A 298 -49.99 -6.67 -15.35
CA ILE A 298 -51.37 -7.15 -15.37
C ILE A 298 -51.53 -8.09 -16.56
N VAL A 299 -52.12 -9.25 -16.30
CA VAL A 299 -52.47 -10.23 -17.31
C VAL A 299 -53.96 -10.53 -17.20
N ALA A 300 -54.66 -10.64 -18.32
CA ALA A 300 -56.09 -10.91 -18.32
C ALA A 300 -56.48 -11.98 -19.32
N THR A 301 -57.52 -12.72 -18.96
CA THR A 301 -58.29 -13.59 -19.85
C THR A 301 -59.54 -12.84 -20.29
N SER A 302 -60.34 -13.44 -21.17
CA SER A 302 -61.64 -12.88 -21.58
C SER A 302 -62.62 -12.64 -20.41
N LYS A 303 -62.37 -13.25 -19.24
CA LYS A 303 -63.30 -13.32 -18.11
C LYS A 303 -62.75 -12.77 -16.80
N GLY A 304 -61.44 -12.52 -16.68
CA GLY A 304 -60.84 -12.15 -15.40
C GLY A 304 -59.51 -11.44 -15.55
N VAL A 305 -59.14 -10.69 -14.51
CA VAL A 305 -57.92 -9.88 -14.45
C VAL A 305 -57.04 -10.38 -13.31
N TYR A 306 -55.77 -10.58 -13.60
CA TYR A 306 -54.76 -11.08 -12.69
C TYR A 306 -53.56 -10.14 -12.66
N ILE A 307 -52.86 -10.11 -11.54
CA ILE A 307 -51.66 -9.30 -11.33
C ILE A 307 -50.50 -10.24 -11.05
N LEU A 308 -49.40 -10.04 -11.76
CA LEU A 308 -48.12 -10.67 -11.48
C LEU A 308 -47.39 -9.83 -10.43
N VAL A 309 -47.37 -10.34 -9.21
CA VAL A 309 -46.74 -9.70 -8.06
C VAL A 309 -45.27 -10.11 -8.01
N PRO A 310 -44.31 -9.16 -8.13
CA PRO A 310 -42.90 -9.50 -7.99
C PRO A 310 -42.61 -9.95 -6.57
N LEU A 311 -41.82 -11.01 -6.43
CA LEU A 311 -41.31 -11.42 -5.12
C LEU A 311 -40.28 -10.38 -4.61
N PRO A 312 -40.17 -10.17 -3.29
CA PRO A 312 -39.12 -9.32 -2.73
C PRO A 312 -37.74 -9.72 -3.25
N LEU A 313 -36.91 -8.75 -3.60
CA LEU A 313 -35.58 -8.99 -4.17
C LEU A 313 -34.73 -9.82 -3.21
N GLU A 314 -34.80 -9.51 -1.91
CA GLU A 314 -34.05 -10.18 -0.87
C GLU A 314 -34.35 -11.68 -0.85
N GLU A 315 -35.62 -12.07 -0.96
CA GLU A 315 -36.03 -13.48 -1.04
C GLU A 315 -35.47 -14.16 -2.28
N GLN A 316 -35.59 -13.52 -3.46
CA GLN A 316 -35.05 -14.06 -4.71
C GLN A 316 -33.52 -14.28 -4.64
N VAL A 317 -32.80 -13.34 -4.03
CA VAL A 317 -31.34 -13.44 -3.85
C VAL A 317 -30.99 -14.54 -2.84
N GLN A 318 -31.70 -14.63 -1.72
CA GLN A 318 -31.45 -15.70 -0.73
C GLN A 318 -31.74 -17.09 -1.33
N ASP A 319 -32.81 -17.26 -2.12
CA ASP A 319 -33.12 -18.51 -2.82
C ASP A 319 -32.01 -18.91 -3.81
N LEU A 320 -31.46 -17.93 -4.54
CA LEU A 320 -30.32 -18.14 -5.45
C LEU A 320 -29.05 -18.55 -4.68
N LEU A 321 -28.77 -17.90 -3.56
CA LEU A 321 -27.63 -18.24 -2.71
C LEU A 321 -27.79 -19.64 -2.08
N ALA A 322 -28.98 -19.97 -1.56
CA ALA A 322 -29.29 -21.27 -0.98
C ALA A 322 -29.17 -22.40 -2.02
N SER A 323 -29.53 -22.13 -3.27
CA SER A 323 -29.33 -23.06 -4.40
C SER A 323 -27.91 -23.03 -5.00
N ARG A 324 -26.97 -22.31 -4.38
CA ARG A 324 -25.55 -22.17 -4.79
C ARG A 324 -25.34 -21.54 -6.18
N ARG A 325 -26.33 -20.79 -6.69
CA ARG A 325 -26.26 -20.05 -7.96
C ARG A 325 -25.73 -18.63 -7.73
N VAL A 326 -24.47 -18.56 -7.29
CA VAL A 326 -23.84 -17.31 -6.82
C VAL A 326 -23.79 -16.22 -7.89
N GLU A 327 -23.41 -16.56 -9.12
CA GLU A 327 -23.26 -15.57 -10.20
C GLU A 327 -24.60 -14.88 -10.50
N GLU A 328 -25.68 -15.64 -10.60
CA GLU A 328 -27.03 -15.12 -10.83
C GLU A 328 -27.51 -14.26 -9.66
N ALA A 329 -27.23 -14.67 -8.42
CA ALA A 329 -27.53 -13.88 -7.22
C ALA A 329 -26.86 -12.50 -7.28
N LEU A 330 -25.57 -12.47 -7.66
CA LEU A 330 -24.78 -11.24 -7.76
C LEU A 330 -25.25 -10.34 -8.91
N VAL A 331 -25.56 -10.93 -10.06
CA VAL A 331 -26.11 -10.20 -11.21
C VAL A 331 -27.46 -9.56 -10.85
N LEU A 332 -28.37 -10.33 -10.24
CA LEU A 332 -29.67 -9.84 -9.79
C LEU A 332 -29.54 -8.74 -8.74
N ALA A 333 -28.73 -8.97 -7.70
CA ALA A 333 -28.49 -8.00 -6.64
C ALA A 333 -27.89 -6.71 -7.24
N LYS A 334 -26.87 -6.79 -8.09
CA LYS A 334 -26.26 -5.61 -8.74
C LYS A 334 -27.24 -4.86 -9.64
N GLY A 335 -28.12 -5.58 -10.34
CA GLY A 335 -29.19 -5.01 -11.17
C GLY A 335 -30.15 -4.13 -10.38
N ALA A 336 -30.44 -4.48 -9.12
CA ALA A 336 -31.35 -3.74 -8.26
C ALA A 336 -30.83 -2.37 -7.80
N ARG A 337 -29.55 -2.03 -8.07
CA ARG A 337 -28.96 -0.72 -7.73
C ARG A 337 -29.78 0.47 -8.24
N ARG A 338 -30.51 0.31 -9.34
CA ARG A 338 -31.35 1.38 -9.91
C ARG A 338 -32.61 1.68 -9.09
N ASN A 339 -33.07 0.72 -8.29
CA ASN A 339 -34.38 0.75 -7.64
C ASN A 339 -34.29 0.94 -6.11
N ILE A 340 -33.09 0.90 -5.52
CA ILE A 340 -32.86 0.96 -4.08
C ILE A 340 -32.00 2.19 -3.74
N PRO A 341 -32.29 2.94 -2.65
CA PRO A 341 -31.42 4.00 -2.16
C PRO A 341 -29.98 3.51 -1.94
N LYS A 342 -29.00 4.33 -2.33
CA LYS A 342 -27.57 3.95 -2.38
C LYS A 342 -27.06 3.32 -1.08
N GLU A 343 -27.45 3.85 0.07
CA GLU A 343 -27.01 3.38 1.39
C GLU A 343 -27.58 1.98 1.71
N LYS A 344 -28.90 1.80 1.55
CA LYS A 344 -29.56 0.50 1.73
C LYS A 344 -29.01 -0.56 0.77
N PHE A 345 -28.75 -0.16 -0.48
CA PHE A 345 -28.13 -1.01 -1.48
C PHE A 345 -26.74 -1.48 -1.05
N GLN A 346 -25.88 -0.59 -0.55
CA GLN A 346 -24.52 -0.94 -0.13
C GLN A 346 -24.52 -1.96 1.01
N VAL A 347 -25.38 -1.79 2.01
CA VAL A 347 -25.49 -2.72 3.14
C VAL A 347 -25.96 -4.10 2.67
N MET A 348 -27.04 -4.13 1.87
CA MET A 348 -27.57 -5.38 1.31
C MET A 348 -26.54 -6.07 0.41
N TYR A 349 -25.91 -5.34 -0.52
CA TYR A 349 -24.97 -5.90 -1.48
C TYR A 349 -23.69 -6.43 -0.82
N ARG A 350 -23.15 -5.74 0.20
CA ARG A 350 -22.03 -6.25 1.00
C ARG A 350 -22.37 -7.58 1.66
N ARG A 351 -23.56 -7.68 2.25
CA ARG A 351 -24.04 -8.92 2.87
C ARG A 351 -24.15 -10.06 1.86
N VAL A 352 -24.70 -9.79 0.67
CA VAL A 352 -24.78 -10.78 -0.42
C VAL A 352 -23.39 -11.23 -0.87
N LEU A 353 -22.42 -10.32 -1.00
CA LEU A 353 -21.03 -10.66 -1.33
C LEU A 353 -20.38 -11.55 -0.26
N GLN A 354 -20.61 -11.25 1.03
CA GLN A 354 -20.09 -12.07 2.13
C GLN A 354 -20.68 -13.48 2.10
N GLN A 355 -22.00 -13.62 1.96
CA GLN A 355 -22.67 -14.94 1.84
C GLN A 355 -22.19 -15.71 0.60
N ALA A 356 -22.08 -15.04 -0.55
CA ALA A 356 -21.51 -15.60 -1.76
C ALA A 356 -20.08 -16.10 -1.57
N GLY A 357 -19.25 -15.32 -0.86
CA GLY A 357 -17.89 -15.70 -0.50
C GLY A 357 -17.84 -16.98 0.34
N PHE A 358 -18.74 -17.14 1.32
CA PHE A 358 -18.83 -18.37 2.13
C PHE A 358 -19.28 -19.60 1.32
N ILE A 359 -20.15 -19.41 0.32
CA ILE A 359 -20.54 -20.49 -0.60
C ILE A 359 -19.35 -20.93 -1.45
N GLN A 360 -18.60 -19.98 -2.04
CA GLN A 360 -17.41 -20.28 -2.84
C GLN A 360 -16.29 -20.90 -1.97
N PHE A 361 -16.12 -20.42 -0.75
CA PHE A 361 -15.19 -20.98 0.23
C PHE A 361 -15.51 -22.44 0.55
N ALA A 362 -16.78 -22.77 0.76
CA ALA A 362 -17.22 -24.15 0.98
C ALA A 362 -17.06 -25.06 -0.26
N GLN A 363 -17.05 -24.47 -1.46
CA GLN A 363 -16.74 -25.17 -2.72
C GLN A 363 -15.23 -25.25 -3.02
N LEU A 364 -14.37 -24.76 -2.11
CA LEU A 364 -12.90 -24.70 -2.24
C LEU A 364 -12.41 -23.80 -3.40
N GLN A 365 -13.27 -22.89 -3.88
CA GLN A 365 -12.96 -21.86 -4.88
C GLN A 365 -12.38 -20.64 -4.17
N PHE A 366 -11.12 -20.79 -3.71
CA PHE A 366 -10.50 -19.85 -2.79
C PHE A 366 -10.19 -18.48 -3.39
N LEU A 367 -9.87 -18.41 -4.69
CA LEU A 367 -9.55 -17.14 -5.34
C LEU A 367 -10.80 -16.26 -5.45
N GLU A 368 -11.92 -16.86 -5.87
CA GLU A 368 -13.22 -16.22 -5.98
C GLU A 368 -13.74 -15.83 -4.60
N ALA A 369 -13.65 -16.73 -3.61
CA ALA A 369 -14.04 -16.46 -2.23
C ALA A 369 -13.27 -15.26 -1.65
N LYS A 370 -11.96 -15.20 -1.87
CA LYS A 370 -11.10 -14.10 -1.43
C LYS A 370 -11.55 -12.74 -1.96
N GLU A 371 -11.80 -12.66 -3.26
CA GLU A 371 -12.26 -11.43 -3.90
C GLU A 371 -13.65 -11.00 -3.41
N LEU A 372 -14.55 -11.96 -3.18
CA LEU A 372 -15.87 -11.71 -2.61
C LEU A 372 -15.79 -11.22 -1.16
N PHE A 373 -14.93 -11.81 -0.32
CA PHE A 373 -14.73 -11.35 1.06
C PHE A 373 -14.10 -9.95 1.13
N ARG A 374 -13.13 -9.65 0.25
CA ARG A 374 -12.50 -8.33 0.16
C ARG A 374 -13.49 -7.26 -0.29
N SER A 375 -14.22 -7.52 -1.37
CA SER A 375 -15.24 -6.60 -1.89
C SER A 375 -16.43 -6.44 -0.94
N GLY A 376 -16.78 -7.50 -0.21
CA GLY A 376 -17.81 -7.52 0.83
C GLY A 376 -17.37 -6.93 2.18
N GLN A 377 -16.09 -6.59 2.36
CA GLN A 377 -15.51 -6.12 3.64
C GLN A 377 -15.86 -7.05 4.81
N LEU A 378 -15.61 -8.35 4.63
CA LEU A 378 -15.88 -9.34 5.67
C LEU A 378 -15.05 -9.07 6.92
N ASP A 379 -15.70 -9.09 8.09
CA ASP A 379 -14.99 -9.20 9.37
C ASP A 379 -14.28 -10.56 9.43
N VAL A 380 -12.96 -10.51 9.43
CA VAL A 380 -12.07 -11.66 9.30
C VAL A 380 -12.31 -12.69 10.42
N ARG A 381 -12.81 -12.25 11.58
CA ARG A 381 -13.13 -13.11 12.72
C ARG A 381 -14.28 -14.07 12.44
N GLU A 382 -15.16 -13.78 11.47
CA GLU A 382 -16.15 -14.75 10.98
C GLU A 382 -15.45 -16.02 10.46
N LEU A 383 -14.37 -15.87 9.67
CA LEU A 383 -13.58 -16.99 9.17
C LEU A 383 -12.75 -17.65 10.27
N ILE A 384 -12.11 -16.87 11.16
CA ILE A 384 -11.32 -17.43 12.28
C ILE A 384 -12.23 -18.26 13.19
N SER A 385 -13.48 -17.83 13.41
CA SER A 385 -14.46 -18.53 14.26
C SER A 385 -14.87 -19.91 13.74
N LEU A 386 -14.58 -20.24 12.49
CA LEU A 386 -14.79 -21.58 11.95
C LEU A 386 -13.71 -22.57 12.42
N TYR A 387 -12.57 -22.09 12.91
CA TYR A 387 -11.45 -22.90 13.33
C TYR A 387 -11.41 -22.95 14.86
N PRO A 388 -11.65 -24.13 15.46
CA PRO A 388 -11.60 -24.28 16.91
C PRO A 388 -10.24 -23.81 17.48
N PHE A 389 -10.28 -23.13 18.63
CA PHE A 389 -9.11 -22.67 19.40
C PHE A 389 -8.25 -21.55 18.77
N LEU A 390 -8.55 -21.08 17.55
CA LEU A 390 -7.81 -19.96 16.96
C LEU A 390 -8.20 -18.61 17.57
N LEU A 391 -9.51 -18.35 17.76
CA LEU A 391 -9.96 -17.14 18.44
C LEU A 391 -9.48 -17.14 19.90
N PRO A 392 -8.95 -16.00 20.39
CA PRO A 392 -8.57 -15.87 21.79
C PRO A 392 -9.77 -15.96 22.74
N ALA A 393 -9.55 -16.46 23.96
CA ALA A 393 -10.61 -16.54 24.97
C ALA A 393 -11.14 -15.16 25.40
N SER A 394 -10.34 -14.12 25.22
CA SER A 394 -10.68 -12.72 25.49
C SER A 394 -11.44 -12.02 24.35
N SER A 395 -11.63 -12.67 23.20
CA SER A 395 -12.30 -12.05 22.06
C SER A 395 -13.78 -11.82 22.34
N SER A 396 -14.28 -10.59 22.14
CA SER A 396 -15.70 -10.22 22.30
C SER A 396 -16.53 -10.49 21.05
N PHE A 397 -15.96 -11.18 20.06
CA PHE A 397 -16.57 -11.39 18.76
C PHE A 397 -17.83 -12.27 18.85
N THR A 398 -18.91 -11.79 18.27
CA THR A 398 -20.14 -12.55 18.04
C THR A 398 -20.44 -12.56 16.55
N ARG A 399 -20.82 -13.73 16.02
CA ARG A 399 -21.16 -13.88 14.61
C ARG A 399 -22.34 -13.00 14.24
N SER A 400 -22.33 -12.54 12.99
CA SER A 400 -23.35 -11.66 12.44
C SER A 400 -24.77 -12.23 12.59
N HIS A 401 -25.73 -11.36 12.88
CA HIS A 401 -27.16 -11.70 12.92
C HIS A 401 -27.96 -10.89 11.88
N PRO A 402 -28.76 -11.53 11.00
CA PRO A 402 -28.86 -12.98 10.76
C PRO A 402 -27.50 -13.59 10.32
N PRO A 403 -27.32 -14.92 10.34
CA PRO A 403 -26.04 -15.56 9.99
C PRO A 403 -25.66 -15.33 8.51
N LEU A 404 -24.35 -15.27 8.25
CA LEU A 404 -23.78 -15.20 6.89
C LEU A 404 -23.61 -16.59 6.26
N HIS A 405 -23.56 -17.63 7.08
CA HIS A 405 -23.43 -19.03 6.68
C HIS A 405 -23.96 -19.95 7.79
N ASP A 406 -24.28 -21.19 7.44
CA ASP A 406 -24.82 -22.19 8.38
C ASP A 406 -23.74 -23.11 9.00
N TYR A 407 -22.46 -22.91 8.64
CA TYR A 407 -21.36 -23.72 9.16
C TYR A 407 -21.04 -23.40 10.63
N ALA A 408 -21.09 -24.41 11.50
CA ALA A 408 -20.68 -24.31 12.90
C ALA A 408 -19.16 -24.27 13.03
N ASP A 409 -18.45 -25.20 12.38
CA ASP A 409 -16.98 -25.30 12.40
C ASP A 409 -16.42 -25.83 11.07
N LEU A 410 -15.10 -25.87 10.97
CA LEU A 410 -14.38 -26.40 9.81
C LEU A 410 -14.67 -27.89 9.58
N ASN A 411 -14.94 -28.66 10.63
CA ASN A 411 -15.23 -30.10 10.50
C ASN A 411 -16.54 -30.32 9.74
N GLN A 412 -17.58 -29.53 10.03
CA GLN A 412 -18.85 -29.57 9.31
C GLN A 412 -18.67 -29.16 7.84
N LEU A 413 -17.86 -28.14 7.56
CA LEU A 413 -17.60 -27.68 6.20
C LEU A 413 -16.82 -28.70 5.37
N THR A 414 -15.82 -29.34 5.98
CA THR A 414 -14.92 -30.30 5.31
C THR A 414 -15.45 -31.73 5.34
N GLN A 415 -16.54 -32.00 6.06
CA GLN A 415 -17.08 -33.35 6.31
C GLN A 415 -16.04 -34.29 6.94
N GLY A 416 -15.11 -33.75 7.73
CA GLY A 416 -14.02 -34.50 8.38
C GLY A 416 -12.81 -34.81 7.49
N ASP A 417 -12.76 -34.29 6.27
CA ASP A 417 -11.66 -34.49 5.32
C ASP A 417 -10.43 -33.64 5.69
N GLN A 418 -9.34 -34.31 6.08
CA GLN A 418 -8.11 -33.64 6.52
C GLN A 418 -7.41 -32.86 5.40
N GLU A 419 -7.50 -33.31 4.14
CA GLU A 419 -6.86 -32.61 3.02
C GLU A 419 -7.59 -31.30 2.72
N LYS A 420 -8.92 -31.33 2.73
CA LYS A 420 -9.74 -30.12 2.59
C LYS A 420 -9.53 -29.17 3.74
N ALA A 421 -9.45 -29.67 4.97
CA ALA A 421 -9.15 -28.85 6.15
C ALA A 421 -7.77 -28.18 6.04
N ALA A 422 -6.74 -28.89 5.58
CA ALA A 422 -5.42 -28.31 5.34
C ALA A 422 -5.45 -27.22 4.26
N ARG A 423 -6.20 -27.42 3.17
CA ARG A 423 -6.38 -26.38 2.13
C ARG A 423 -7.09 -25.14 2.66
N CYS A 424 -8.14 -25.31 3.47
CA CYS A 424 -8.82 -24.22 4.15
C CYS A 424 -7.88 -23.46 5.10
N LYS A 425 -7.05 -24.16 5.89
CA LYS A 425 -6.02 -23.54 6.75
C LYS A 425 -5.03 -22.70 5.95
N ARG A 426 -4.50 -23.22 4.83
CA ARG A 426 -3.60 -22.47 3.94
C ARG A 426 -4.27 -21.22 3.36
N PHE A 427 -5.54 -21.33 2.96
CA PHE A 427 -6.33 -20.18 2.53
C PHE A 427 -6.45 -19.13 3.63
N LEU A 428 -6.82 -19.57 4.85
CA LEU A 428 -6.96 -18.66 5.99
C LEU A 428 -5.64 -17.93 6.25
N MET A 429 -4.51 -18.63 6.28
CA MET A 429 -3.18 -18.03 6.46
C MET A 429 -2.90 -16.94 5.43
N SER A 430 -3.09 -17.22 4.14
CA SER A 430 -2.90 -16.23 3.05
C SER A 430 -3.88 -15.06 3.14
N TYR A 431 -5.13 -15.31 3.53
CA TYR A 431 -6.13 -14.26 3.67
C TYR A 431 -5.84 -13.35 4.85
N LEU A 432 -5.47 -13.92 6.00
CA LEU A 432 -5.11 -13.18 7.22
C LEU A 432 -3.85 -12.34 7.02
N SER A 433 -2.82 -12.88 6.36
CA SER A 433 -1.56 -12.15 6.11
C SER A 433 -1.78 -10.90 5.26
N GLU A 434 -2.68 -10.96 4.28
CA GLU A 434 -3.05 -9.81 3.46
C GLU A 434 -3.99 -8.85 4.18
N ALA A 435 -4.95 -9.38 4.94
CA ALA A 435 -5.87 -8.57 5.74
C ALA A 435 -5.12 -7.71 6.77
N ARG A 436 -4.03 -8.24 7.35
CA ARG A 436 -3.15 -7.53 8.29
C ARG A 436 -2.61 -6.20 7.75
N GLY A 437 -2.36 -6.10 6.45
CA GLY A 437 -1.88 -4.88 5.78
C GLY A 437 -2.96 -3.82 5.52
N THR A 438 -4.23 -4.12 5.81
CA THR A 438 -5.34 -3.20 5.54
C THR A 438 -5.68 -2.31 6.74
N GLU A 439 -6.18 -1.10 6.50
CA GLU A 439 -6.61 -0.17 7.57
C GLU A 439 -7.72 -0.75 8.45
N ALA A 440 -8.57 -1.62 7.88
CA ALA A 440 -9.64 -2.32 8.59
C ALA A 440 -9.14 -3.28 9.68
N ALA A 441 -7.88 -3.74 9.60
CA ALA A 441 -7.31 -4.60 10.62
C ALA A 441 -7.19 -3.91 11.98
N GLY A 442 -7.13 -2.57 12.04
CA GLY A 442 -6.92 -1.80 13.27
C GLY A 442 -7.87 -2.13 14.42
N SER A 443 -9.11 -2.57 14.14
CA SER A 443 -10.10 -2.91 15.17
C SER A 443 -10.02 -4.34 15.71
N TYR A 444 -9.29 -5.24 15.04
CA TYR A 444 -9.18 -6.66 15.40
C TYR A 444 -7.78 -7.24 15.15
N ARG A 445 -6.72 -6.41 15.23
CA ARG A 445 -5.33 -6.86 15.01
C ARG A 445 -4.91 -7.96 15.98
N GLU A 446 -5.31 -7.86 17.24
CA GLU A 446 -4.99 -8.86 18.28
C GLU A 446 -5.50 -10.26 17.90
N ASP A 447 -6.75 -10.35 17.46
CA ASP A 447 -7.38 -11.61 17.05
C ASP A 447 -6.70 -12.19 15.80
N VAL A 448 -6.34 -11.34 14.83
CA VAL A 448 -5.69 -11.74 13.58
C VAL A 448 -4.25 -12.21 13.82
N ASP A 449 -3.43 -11.44 14.55
CA ASP A 449 -2.04 -11.78 14.84
C ASP A 449 -1.95 -13.04 15.70
N THR A 450 -2.83 -13.18 16.70
CA THR A 450 -2.89 -14.40 17.55
C THR A 450 -3.31 -15.62 16.74
N ALA A 451 -4.30 -15.49 15.83
CA ALA A 451 -4.71 -16.59 14.96
C ALA A 451 -3.61 -16.97 13.95
N LEU A 452 -2.92 -15.98 13.36
CA LEU A 452 -1.78 -16.19 12.46
C LEU A 452 -0.64 -16.93 13.17
N LEU A 453 -0.27 -16.50 14.38
CA LEU A 453 0.76 -17.15 15.18
C LEU A 453 0.41 -18.62 15.44
N LYS A 454 -0.82 -18.89 15.86
CA LYS A 454 -1.28 -20.28 16.11
C LYS A 454 -1.24 -21.14 14.85
N LEU A 455 -1.65 -20.60 13.70
CA LEU A 455 -1.61 -21.28 12.40
C LEU A 455 -0.17 -21.53 11.91
N TYR A 456 0.70 -20.54 12.01
CA TYR A 456 2.11 -20.66 11.59
C TYR A 456 2.88 -21.65 12.47
N ALA A 457 2.61 -21.67 13.79
CA ALA A 457 3.21 -22.60 14.72
C ALA A 457 2.74 -24.06 14.49
N GLU A 458 1.46 -24.25 14.14
CA GLU A 458 0.93 -25.59 13.82
C GLU A 458 1.46 -26.12 12.48
N ALA A 459 1.65 -25.23 11.49
CA ALA A 459 2.04 -25.59 10.12
C ALA A 459 3.56 -25.56 9.85
N ASP A 460 4.40 -25.26 10.85
CA ASP A 460 5.84 -25.07 10.69
C ASP A 460 6.20 -24.06 9.59
N HIS A 461 5.47 -22.96 9.50
CA HIS A 461 5.62 -21.98 8.42
C HIS A 461 6.77 -21.00 8.68
N ASP A 462 7.61 -20.73 7.66
CA ASP A 462 8.80 -19.87 7.75
C ASP A 462 8.50 -18.46 8.32
N SER A 463 7.40 -17.85 7.88
CA SER A 463 6.91 -16.53 8.32
C SER A 463 6.52 -16.42 9.81
N LEU A 464 6.58 -17.50 10.61
CA LEU A 464 6.34 -17.41 12.06
C LEU A 464 7.30 -16.40 12.72
N LEU A 465 8.58 -16.47 12.35
CA LEU A 465 9.61 -15.61 12.92
C LEU A 465 9.45 -14.17 12.44
N ASP A 466 9.14 -13.97 11.16
CA ASP A 466 8.88 -12.65 10.58
C ASP A 466 7.72 -11.93 11.29
N LEU A 467 6.67 -12.66 11.67
CA LEU A 467 5.54 -12.11 12.42
C LEU A 467 5.97 -11.61 13.81
N LEU A 468 6.85 -12.35 14.49
CA LEU A 468 7.28 -12.04 15.87
C LEU A 468 8.36 -10.96 15.94
N VAL A 469 9.17 -10.81 14.89
CA VAL A 469 10.19 -9.75 14.79
C VAL A 469 9.56 -8.40 14.42
N THR A 470 8.44 -8.40 13.71
CA THR A 470 7.71 -7.17 13.36
C THR A 470 6.74 -6.75 14.46
N GLU A 471 6.22 -5.51 14.37
CA GLU A 471 5.18 -5.02 15.29
C GLU A 471 3.99 -5.99 15.29
N ASN A 472 3.77 -6.71 16.38
CA ASN A 472 2.70 -7.69 16.53
C ASN A 472 1.80 -7.38 17.73
N PHE A 473 0.57 -7.86 17.69
CA PHE A 473 -0.42 -7.67 18.77
C PHE A 473 -0.85 -9.02 19.34
N CYS A 474 0.05 -10.00 19.35
CA CYS A 474 -0.25 -11.36 19.81
C CYS A 474 -0.57 -11.37 21.32
N LEU A 475 -1.64 -12.06 21.72
CA LEU A 475 -1.99 -12.22 23.13
C LEU A 475 -1.05 -13.23 23.79
N LEU A 476 -0.26 -12.76 24.76
CA LEU A 476 0.77 -13.55 25.43
C LEU A 476 0.25 -14.85 26.07
N PRO A 477 -0.85 -14.86 26.85
CA PRO A 477 -1.27 -16.09 27.55
C PRO A 477 -1.64 -17.22 26.59
N ASP A 478 -2.39 -16.89 25.53
CA ASP A 478 -2.87 -17.85 24.55
C ASP A 478 -1.76 -18.28 23.59
N SER A 479 -0.90 -17.33 23.17
CA SER A 479 0.19 -17.59 22.23
C SER A 479 1.32 -18.39 22.89
N ALA A 480 1.64 -18.11 24.16
CA ALA A 480 2.68 -18.83 24.89
C ALA A 480 2.32 -20.31 25.07
N ALA A 481 1.13 -20.60 25.60
CA ALA A 481 0.66 -21.98 25.78
C ALA A 481 0.62 -22.76 24.45
N TRP A 482 0.31 -22.08 23.34
CA TRP A 482 0.29 -22.70 22.03
C TRP A 482 1.69 -23.01 21.48
N LEU A 483 2.63 -22.07 21.60
CA LEU A 483 4.02 -22.27 21.17
C LEU A 483 4.72 -23.36 21.99
N GLU A 484 4.46 -23.45 23.30
CA GLU A 484 4.95 -24.53 24.17
C GLU A 484 4.41 -25.90 23.72
N LYS A 485 3.10 -25.98 23.44
CA LYS A 485 2.46 -27.21 22.94
C LYS A 485 3.10 -27.71 21.65
N HIS A 486 3.49 -26.80 20.75
CA HIS A 486 4.13 -27.12 19.47
C HIS A 486 5.68 -27.14 19.54
N LYS A 487 6.28 -27.04 20.74
CA LYS A 487 7.73 -27.05 20.98
C LYS A 487 8.50 -25.97 20.20
N LYS A 488 7.90 -24.78 20.03
CA LYS A 488 8.49 -23.61 19.37
C LYS A 488 9.03 -22.62 20.40
N TYR A 489 10.08 -23.02 21.09
CA TYR A 489 10.63 -22.29 22.24
C TYR A 489 11.44 -21.05 21.85
N PHE A 490 12.14 -21.07 20.71
CA PHE A 490 12.83 -19.88 20.20
C PHE A 490 11.84 -18.75 19.87
N ALA A 491 10.76 -19.09 19.16
CA ALA A 491 9.66 -18.18 18.84
C ALA A 491 8.97 -17.66 20.12
N LEU A 492 8.81 -18.52 21.14
CA LEU A 492 8.30 -18.09 22.44
C LEU A 492 9.20 -17.05 23.11
N GLY A 493 10.53 -17.20 23.02
CA GLY A 493 11.46 -16.19 23.52
C GLY A 493 11.34 -14.85 22.79
N LEU A 494 11.12 -14.86 21.47
CA LEU A 494 10.85 -13.62 20.70
C LEU A 494 9.55 -12.95 21.15
N LEU A 495 8.50 -13.73 21.43
CA LEU A 495 7.24 -13.21 21.96
C LEU A 495 7.44 -12.57 23.35
N TYR A 496 8.21 -13.20 24.24
CA TYR A 496 8.53 -12.60 25.54
C TYR A 496 9.32 -11.30 25.39
N HIS A 497 10.29 -11.25 24.49
CA HIS A 497 11.06 -10.03 24.21
C HIS A 497 10.14 -8.89 23.74
N TYR A 498 9.27 -9.16 22.77
CA TYR A 498 8.33 -8.15 22.27
C TYR A 498 7.40 -7.61 23.37
N ASN A 499 7.04 -8.47 24.34
CA ASN A 499 6.22 -8.11 25.50
C ASN A 499 7.03 -7.52 26.68
N LYS A 500 8.30 -7.13 26.46
CA LYS A 500 9.22 -6.55 27.45
C LYS A 500 9.54 -7.47 28.63
N GLN A 501 9.54 -8.78 28.40
CA GLN A 501 9.94 -9.80 29.38
C GLN A 501 11.30 -10.41 28.98
N ASP A 502 12.31 -9.56 28.83
CA ASP A 502 13.63 -9.94 28.31
C ASP A 502 14.34 -10.99 29.19
N ALA A 503 14.18 -10.91 30.52
CA ALA A 503 14.73 -11.90 31.43
C ALA A 503 14.19 -13.32 31.19
N ALA A 504 12.88 -13.45 30.90
CA ALA A 504 12.25 -14.72 30.59
C ALA A 504 12.66 -15.23 29.19
N ALA A 505 12.79 -14.32 28.22
CA ALA A 505 13.27 -14.64 26.87
C ALA A 505 14.70 -15.21 26.89
N VAL A 506 15.63 -14.51 27.56
CA VAL A 506 17.03 -14.94 27.65
C VAL A 506 17.15 -16.24 28.45
N GLN A 507 16.42 -16.40 29.55
CA GLN A 507 16.43 -17.66 30.31
C GLN A 507 16.00 -18.84 29.43
N LEU A 508 14.96 -18.66 28.63
CA LEU A 508 14.47 -19.70 27.72
C LEU A 508 15.49 -20.03 26.63
N TRP A 509 16.13 -19.02 26.03
CA TRP A 509 17.19 -19.24 25.04
C TRP A 509 18.44 -19.90 25.63
N VAL A 510 18.80 -19.55 26.87
CA VAL A 510 19.89 -20.21 27.61
C VAL A 510 19.57 -21.67 27.87
N ASN A 511 18.33 -22.01 28.25
CA ASN A 511 17.89 -23.39 28.45
C ASN A 511 17.98 -24.20 27.13
N ILE A 512 17.70 -23.58 25.98
CA ILE A 512 17.88 -24.23 24.67
C ILE A 512 19.36 -24.50 24.40
N VAL A 513 20.25 -23.51 24.60
CA VAL A 513 21.70 -23.65 24.35
C VAL A 513 22.37 -24.64 25.31
N ASN A 514 21.90 -24.72 26.57
CA ASN A 514 22.39 -25.68 27.55
C ASN A 514 21.88 -27.11 27.27
N GLY A 515 20.87 -27.28 26.41
CA GLY A 515 20.27 -28.56 26.05
C GLY A 515 19.15 -29.02 26.98
N ASP A 516 18.68 -28.16 27.90
CA ASP A 516 17.54 -28.44 28.79
C ASP A 516 16.22 -28.49 28.01
N VAL A 517 16.15 -27.78 26.88
CA VAL A 517 15.02 -27.71 25.97
C VAL A 517 15.50 -27.94 24.54
N GLN A 518 14.82 -28.80 23.78
CA GLN A 518 15.17 -29.07 22.37
C GLN A 518 14.39 -28.16 21.43
N ASP A 519 15.10 -27.27 20.74
CA ASP A 519 14.58 -26.47 19.64
C ASP A 519 15.65 -26.37 18.54
N ALA A 520 15.33 -26.87 17.35
CA ALA A 520 16.24 -26.91 16.20
C ALA A 520 16.04 -25.73 15.23
N THR A 521 15.23 -24.73 15.58
CA THR A 521 14.94 -23.58 14.72
C THR A 521 16.18 -22.79 14.33
N ARG A 522 17.20 -22.73 15.19
CA ARG A 522 18.38 -21.90 14.97
C ARG A 522 19.67 -22.53 15.50
N SER A 523 20.69 -22.65 14.65
CA SER A 523 22.01 -23.21 15.02
C SER A 523 22.95 -22.18 15.64
N ASP A 524 22.80 -20.90 15.30
CA ASP A 524 23.60 -19.76 15.78
C ASP A 524 22.98 -19.09 17.03
N LEU A 525 22.13 -19.80 17.78
CA LEU A 525 21.40 -19.23 18.93
C LEU A 525 22.33 -18.61 19.99
N TYR A 526 23.52 -19.19 20.21
CA TYR A 526 24.50 -18.63 21.13
C TYR A 526 25.01 -17.24 20.69
N GLU A 527 25.33 -17.08 19.40
CA GLU A 527 25.76 -15.79 18.83
C GLU A 527 24.62 -14.77 18.86
N TYR A 528 23.39 -15.22 18.59
CA TYR A 528 22.19 -14.40 18.70
C TYR A 528 21.96 -13.88 20.13
N ILE A 529 22.13 -14.71 21.17
CA ILE A 529 22.00 -14.27 22.57
C ILE A 529 23.08 -13.22 22.90
N VAL A 530 24.31 -13.41 22.40
CA VAL A 530 25.41 -12.45 22.59
C VAL A 530 25.07 -11.10 21.94
N ASP A 531 24.59 -11.10 20.71
CA ASP A 531 24.18 -9.88 20.02
C ASP A 531 22.98 -9.22 20.73
N PHE A 532 21.99 -10.00 21.16
CA PHE A 532 20.85 -9.50 21.94
C PHE A 532 21.29 -8.80 23.23
N LEU A 533 22.17 -9.43 24.01
CA LEU A 533 22.72 -8.85 25.24
C LEU A 533 23.61 -7.63 24.97
N THR A 534 24.28 -7.58 23.81
CA THR A 534 25.08 -6.42 23.38
C THR A 534 24.22 -5.18 23.21
N TYR A 535 23.04 -5.32 22.58
CA TYR A 535 22.11 -4.21 22.32
C TYR A 535 21.03 -4.04 23.41
N SER A 536 21.05 -4.85 24.46
CA SER A 536 20.10 -4.73 25.57
C SER A 536 20.33 -3.45 26.39
N LEU A 537 19.21 -2.77 26.66
CA LEU A 537 19.15 -1.55 27.48
C LEU A 537 19.18 -1.83 28.99
N GLU A 538 19.00 -3.09 29.42
CA GLU A 538 18.96 -3.47 30.83
C GLU A 538 20.34 -3.97 31.32
N PRO A 539 21.10 -3.16 32.09
CA PRO A 539 22.44 -3.55 32.51
C PRO A 539 22.44 -4.73 33.49
N ASP A 540 21.41 -4.88 34.32
CA ASP A 540 21.29 -5.96 35.30
C ASP A 540 21.16 -7.33 34.63
N LEU A 541 20.44 -7.38 33.49
CA LEU A 541 20.30 -8.59 32.69
C LEU A 541 21.65 -9.02 32.12
N VAL A 542 22.41 -8.06 31.60
CA VAL A 542 23.75 -8.29 31.05
C VAL A 542 24.69 -8.84 32.12
N TRP A 543 24.71 -8.25 33.32
CA TRP A 543 25.55 -8.74 34.42
C TRP A 543 25.18 -10.14 34.89
N THR A 544 23.88 -10.46 34.90
CA THR A 544 23.38 -11.78 35.30
C THR A 544 23.88 -12.88 34.35
N TYR A 545 23.88 -12.62 33.04
CA TYR A 545 24.28 -13.60 32.03
C TYR A 545 25.73 -13.47 31.55
N ALA A 546 26.46 -12.42 31.93
CA ALA A 546 27.84 -12.20 31.51
C ALA A 546 28.76 -13.38 31.87
N ASP A 547 28.63 -13.93 33.08
CA ASP A 547 29.43 -15.08 33.51
C ASP A 547 29.12 -16.32 32.65
N TRP A 548 27.85 -16.60 32.38
CA TRP A 548 27.45 -17.73 31.52
C TRP A 548 28.02 -17.62 30.10
N VAL A 549 27.94 -16.43 29.48
CA VAL A 549 28.47 -16.23 28.12
C VAL A 549 29.99 -16.40 28.10
N LEU A 550 30.71 -15.81 29.06
CA LEU A 550 32.16 -15.88 29.14
C LEU A 550 32.69 -17.28 29.45
N GLN A 551 31.97 -18.09 30.24
CA GLN A 551 32.30 -19.50 30.48
C GLN A 551 32.21 -20.34 29.21
N LYS A 552 31.20 -20.10 28.35
CA LYS A 552 31.01 -20.84 27.10
C LYS A 552 32.05 -20.46 26.03
N SER A 553 32.24 -19.17 25.78
CA SER A 553 33.26 -18.68 24.84
C SER A 553 33.77 -17.30 25.25
N GLN A 554 35.06 -17.25 25.64
CA GLN A 554 35.72 -16.01 26.02
C GLN A 554 35.82 -15.00 24.86
N GLU A 555 35.92 -15.48 23.62
CA GLU A 555 36.13 -14.61 22.47
C GLU A 555 34.84 -13.96 21.96
N VAL A 556 33.75 -14.73 21.95
CA VAL A 556 32.42 -14.24 21.55
C VAL A 556 31.78 -13.46 22.70
N GLY A 557 31.94 -13.93 23.94
CA GLY A 557 31.33 -13.28 25.11
C GLY A 557 31.81 -11.86 25.42
N VAL A 558 33.06 -11.51 25.04
CA VAL A 558 33.56 -10.14 25.19
C VAL A 558 32.84 -9.14 24.29
N GLN A 559 32.21 -9.61 23.21
CA GLN A 559 31.49 -8.75 22.28
C GLN A 559 30.34 -7.99 22.97
N ILE A 560 29.78 -8.58 24.02
CA ILE A 560 28.75 -7.96 24.89
C ILE A 560 29.24 -6.62 25.46
N PHE A 561 30.55 -6.46 25.69
CA PHE A 561 31.13 -5.22 26.21
C PHE A 561 31.79 -4.36 25.11
N THR A 562 32.34 -4.96 24.05
CA THR A 562 33.10 -4.21 23.02
C THR A 562 32.23 -3.64 21.90
N LYS A 563 31.18 -4.35 21.46
CA LYS A 563 30.36 -3.95 20.30
C LYS A 563 29.17 -3.03 20.65
N ARG A 564 29.04 -2.61 21.91
CA ARG A 564 27.94 -1.72 22.34
C ARG A 564 28.00 -0.35 21.65
N PRO A 565 26.87 0.20 21.18
CA PRO A 565 26.81 1.53 20.57
C PRO A 565 27.23 2.64 21.54
N LEU A 566 27.89 3.67 21.01
CA LEU A 566 28.57 4.72 21.79
C LEU A 566 27.63 5.83 22.32
N ASP A 567 26.40 5.92 21.83
CA ASP A 567 25.49 7.06 22.08
C ASP A 567 24.68 6.96 23.39
N GLU A 568 24.63 5.81 24.05
CA GLU A 568 23.79 5.61 25.25
C GLU A 568 24.58 5.83 26.55
N GLN A 569 24.88 7.10 26.85
CA GLN A 569 25.53 7.50 28.10
C GLN A 569 24.63 7.39 29.36
N GLN A 570 23.47 6.73 29.29
CA GLN A 570 22.55 6.58 30.43
C GLN A 570 22.69 5.26 31.22
N GLY A 571 23.57 4.35 30.79
CA GLY A 571 23.83 3.08 31.51
C GLY A 571 25.31 2.69 31.48
N SER A 572 26.22 3.64 31.70
CA SER A 572 27.65 3.43 31.43
C SER A 572 28.23 2.30 32.29
N PHE A 573 28.48 1.15 31.67
CA PHE A 573 29.35 0.14 32.27
C PHE A 573 30.71 0.76 32.49
N ASN A 574 31.12 0.87 33.75
CA ASN A 574 32.44 1.38 34.07
C ASN A 574 33.49 0.37 33.55
N PRO A 575 34.47 0.80 32.74
CA PRO A 575 35.52 -0.09 32.26
C PRO A 575 36.24 -0.84 33.39
N ASP A 576 36.35 -0.26 34.58
CA ASP A 576 37.03 -0.88 35.73
C ASP A 576 36.22 -2.05 36.34
N ASP A 577 34.89 -1.97 36.32
CA ASP A 577 34.01 -3.05 36.79
C ASP A 577 34.01 -4.22 35.81
N ILE A 578 34.02 -3.92 34.51
CA ILE A 578 34.18 -4.94 33.44
C ILE A 578 35.54 -5.62 33.57
N ILE A 579 36.63 -4.86 33.74
CA ILE A 579 37.97 -5.44 33.95
C ILE A 579 37.97 -6.36 35.18
N THR A 580 37.28 -5.98 36.26
CA THR A 580 37.18 -6.82 37.46
C THR A 580 36.45 -8.14 37.19
N CYS A 581 35.38 -8.13 36.40
CA CYS A 581 34.69 -9.33 35.94
C CYS A 581 35.59 -10.20 35.04
N LEU A 582 36.28 -9.57 34.08
CA LEU A 582 37.12 -10.23 33.09
C LEU A 582 38.45 -10.78 33.66
N LYS A 583 38.86 -10.42 34.88
CA LYS A 583 40.05 -11.02 35.53
C LYS A 583 39.99 -12.55 35.61
N LYS A 584 38.78 -13.14 35.68
CA LYS A 584 38.59 -14.60 35.66
C LYS A 584 38.85 -15.24 34.29
N TYR A 585 38.85 -14.45 33.22
CA TYR A 585 38.88 -14.89 31.82
C TYR A 585 40.01 -14.17 31.04
N PRO A 586 41.24 -14.72 31.02
CA PRO A 586 42.43 -14.01 30.53
C PRO A 586 42.38 -13.65 29.04
N ARG A 587 41.84 -14.51 28.17
CA ARG A 587 41.73 -14.21 26.72
C ARG A 587 40.73 -13.10 26.46
N ALA A 588 39.65 -13.11 27.24
CA ALA A 588 38.62 -12.09 27.17
C ALA A 588 39.13 -10.71 27.61
N LEU A 589 39.91 -10.68 28.69
CA LEU A 589 40.54 -9.47 29.22
C LEU A 589 41.47 -8.80 28.21
N VAL A 590 42.30 -9.58 27.50
CA VAL A 590 43.21 -9.04 26.47
C VAL A 590 42.41 -8.39 25.34
N LYS A 591 41.41 -9.08 24.78
CA LYS A 591 40.57 -8.52 23.70
C LYS A 591 39.80 -7.28 24.12
N TYR A 592 39.32 -7.23 25.37
CA TYR A 592 38.66 -6.04 25.89
C TYR A 592 39.63 -4.86 26.05
N LEU A 593 40.84 -5.10 26.57
CA LEU A 593 41.87 -4.07 26.69
C LEU A 593 42.38 -3.60 25.32
N GLU A 594 42.52 -4.49 24.34
CA GLU A 594 42.80 -4.15 22.94
C GLU A 594 41.74 -3.19 22.40
N HIS A 595 40.46 -3.49 22.60
CA HIS A 595 39.36 -2.62 22.18
C HIS A 595 39.40 -1.24 22.86
N LEU A 596 39.64 -1.18 24.17
CA LEU A 596 39.73 0.10 24.90
C LEU A 596 40.89 0.97 24.41
N VAL A 597 42.03 0.34 24.07
CA VAL A 597 43.27 1.03 23.72
C VAL A 597 43.35 1.37 22.23
N MET A 598 43.04 0.42 21.35
CA MET A 598 43.20 0.56 19.90
C MET A 598 41.97 1.17 19.24
N ASP A 599 40.77 0.65 19.55
CA ASP A 599 39.53 1.10 18.91
C ASP A 599 38.99 2.37 19.57
N ARG A 600 38.83 2.36 20.90
CA ARG A 600 38.31 3.52 21.66
C ARG A 600 39.35 4.61 21.92
N ARG A 601 40.65 4.32 21.71
CA ARG A 601 41.78 5.25 21.89
C ARG A 601 41.82 5.97 23.24
N LEU A 602 41.33 5.33 24.31
CA LEU A 602 41.29 5.92 25.64
C LEU A 602 42.71 6.16 26.15
N GLN A 603 43.03 7.39 26.57
CA GLN A 603 44.39 7.78 27.00
C GLN A 603 44.65 7.52 28.50
N ARG A 604 43.97 6.56 29.13
CA ARG A 604 44.17 6.24 30.56
C ARG A 604 45.40 5.37 30.77
N GLU A 605 46.31 5.84 31.61
CA GLU A 605 47.63 5.22 31.82
C GLU A 605 47.59 3.75 32.26
N GLN A 606 46.60 3.42 33.08
CA GLN A 606 46.44 2.11 33.69
C GLN A 606 46.15 1.01 32.65
N TYR A 607 45.33 1.29 31.64
CA TYR A 607 44.90 0.28 30.65
C TYR A 607 46.02 -0.07 29.67
N HIS A 608 46.76 0.94 29.19
CA HIS A 608 47.91 0.70 28.31
C HIS A 608 49.03 -0.03 29.04
N THR A 609 49.27 0.30 30.31
CA THR A 609 50.26 -0.40 31.13
C THR A 609 49.83 -1.86 31.37
N HIS A 610 48.56 -2.10 31.69
CA HIS A 610 48.03 -3.45 31.90
C HIS A 610 48.08 -4.30 30.62
N LEU A 611 47.68 -3.75 29.47
CA LEU A 611 47.76 -4.45 28.19
C LEU A 611 49.22 -4.77 27.80
N ALA A 612 50.14 -3.82 27.99
CA ALA A 612 51.56 -4.04 27.73
C ALA A 612 52.16 -5.13 28.63
N LEU A 613 51.72 -5.21 29.89
CA LEU A 613 52.14 -6.27 30.81
C LEU A 613 51.57 -7.64 30.42
N LEU A 614 50.32 -7.72 29.99
CA LEU A 614 49.73 -8.99 29.54
C LEU A 614 50.44 -9.52 28.29
N TYR A 615 50.69 -8.66 27.30
CA TYR A 615 51.50 -9.04 26.14
C TYR A 615 52.94 -9.43 26.53
N LEU A 616 53.55 -8.71 27.47
CA LEU A 616 54.89 -9.02 27.94
C LEU A 616 54.92 -10.37 28.66
N ASP A 617 54.00 -10.62 29.60
CA ASP A 617 53.92 -11.88 30.33
C ASP A 617 53.62 -13.06 29.38
N GLU A 618 52.78 -12.87 28.35
CA GLU A 618 52.53 -13.88 27.31
C GLU A 618 53.80 -14.20 26.50
N VAL A 619 54.54 -13.17 26.08
CA VAL A 619 55.84 -13.31 25.37
C VAL A 619 56.91 -13.96 26.26
N LEU A 620 56.90 -13.69 27.58
CA LEU A 620 57.86 -14.24 28.53
C LEU A 620 57.57 -15.69 28.91
N GLN A 621 56.29 -16.06 29.05
CA GLN A 621 55.86 -17.43 29.36
C GLN A 621 56.12 -18.40 28.21
N GLN A 622 56.21 -17.92 26.97
CA GLN A 622 56.38 -18.74 25.76
C GLN A 622 57.85 -18.89 25.28
N ARG A 623 58.84 -18.70 26.18
CA ARG A 623 60.27 -18.95 25.85
C ARG A 623 60.60 -20.45 25.68
N PRO A 624 61.56 -20.80 24.80
CA PRO A 624 61.52 -22.05 24.05
C PRO A 624 62.02 -23.26 24.85
N GLY A 625 61.12 -24.23 25.06
CA GLY A 625 61.45 -25.65 25.02
C GLY A 625 60.88 -26.21 23.71
N ALA A 626 61.78 -26.65 22.82
CA ALA A 626 61.59 -27.44 21.59
C ALA A 626 60.19 -27.45 20.89
N ASP A 627 60.20 -26.95 19.66
CA ASP A 627 59.51 -27.52 18.50
C ASP A 627 57.98 -27.65 18.52
N THR A 628 57.22 -26.53 18.53
CA THR A 628 56.02 -26.35 17.68
C THR A 628 55.46 -24.91 17.75
N GLU A 629 55.08 -24.36 16.59
CA GLU A 629 54.35 -23.09 16.36
C GLU A 629 55.07 -21.73 16.56
N GLY A 630 55.99 -21.40 15.65
CA GLY A 630 56.67 -20.09 15.60
C GLY A 630 55.85 -18.89 15.06
N ALA A 631 54.58 -19.06 14.67
CA ALA A 631 53.78 -17.98 14.07
C ALA A 631 53.15 -17.03 15.13
N GLY A 632 52.50 -17.57 16.16
CA GLY A 632 51.82 -16.78 17.20
C GLY A 632 52.78 -15.91 18.02
N VAL A 633 53.99 -16.40 18.27
CA VAL A 633 55.06 -15.69 19.00
C VAL A 633 55.53 -14.44 18.25
N THR A 634 55.53 -14.46 16.92
CA THR A 634 55.87 -13.28 16.12
C THR A 634 54.73 -12.25 16.11
N GLU A 635 53.48 -12.71 16.17
CA GLU A 635 52.29 -11.85 16.13
C GLU A 635 52.08 -11.08 17.44
N THR A 636 52.11 -11.76 18.59
CA THR A 636 51.98 -11.10 19.92
C THR A 636 53.12 -10.13 20.17
N ARG A 637 54.35 -10.51 19.78
CA ARG A 637 55.53 -9.63 19.83
C ARG A 637 55.42 -8.44 18.87
N ALA A 638 54.80 -8.60 17.70
CA ALA A 638 54.52 -7.49 16.79
C ALA A 638 53.44 -6.55 17.36
N LYS A 639 52.38 -7.09 17.98
CA LYS A 639 51.34 -6.31 18.68
C LYS A 639 51.92 -5.51 19.85
N LEU A 640 52.80 -6.11 20.65
CA LEU A 640 53.53 -5.42 21.71
C LEU A 640 54.37 -4.26 21.16
N ARG A 641 55.19 -4.51 20.13
CA ARG A 641 56.01 -3.47 19.49
C ARG A 641 55.16 -2.34 18.93
N HIS A 642 54.03 -2.66 18.29
CA HIS A 642 53.09 -1.67 17.76
C HIS A 642 52.49 -0.81 18.87
N LEU A 643 52.03 -1.42 19.98
CA LEU A 643 51.48 -0.71 21.14
C LEU A 643 52.52 0.24 21.74
N LEU A 644 53.75 -0.23 21.95
CA LEU A 644 54.85 0.58 22.49
C LEU A 644 55.25 1.73 21.56
N GLN A 645 55.19 1.54 20.24
CA GLN A 645 55.50 2.62 19.29
C GLN A 645 54.38 3.68 19.23
N LYS A 646 53.12 3.27 19.19
CA LYS A 646 51.99 4.17 18.94
C LYS A 646 51.46 4.85 20.20
N SER A 647 51.42 4.17 21.34
CA SER A 647 50.93 4.76 22.59
C SER A 647 51.99 5.60 23.30
N ASN A 648 51.57 6.65 24.02
CA ASN A 648 52.42 7.41 24.95
C ASN A 648 51.92 7.30 26.40
N SER A 649 50.83 6.57 26.64
CA SER A 649 50.10 6.58 27.92
C SER A 649 50.40 5.34 28.76
N TYR A 650 51.66 4.90 28.86
CA TYR A 650 52.01 3.76 29.71
C TYR A 650 53.26 4.05 30.56
N ARG A 651 53.44 3.31 31.66
CA ARG A 651 54.58 3.48 32.57
C ARG A 651 55.87 2.90 31.98
N VAL A 652 56.62 3.76 31.29
CA VAL A 652 57.87 3.38 30.61
C VAL A 652 58.90 2.79 31.58
N HIS A 653 59.12 3.40 32.75
CA HIS A 653 60.06 2.88 33.76
C HIS A 653 59.67 1.51 34.30
N PHE A 654 58.37 1.28 34.52
CA PHE A 654 57.87 -0.01 35.04
C PHE A 654 58.07 -1.15 34.03
N LEU A 655 57.85 -0.88 32.74
CA LEU A 655 58.09 -1.86 31.68
C LEU A 655 59.59 -2.12 31.46
N LEU A 656 60.44 -1.09 31.54
CA LEU A 656 61.90 -1.25 31.44
C LEU A 656 62.48 -2.12 32.55
N ASP A 657 62.01 -1.95 33.79
CA ASP A 657 62.45 -2.79 34.92
C ASP A 657 62.02 -4.25 34.74
N ARG A 658 60.85 -4.49 34.14
CA ARG A 658 60.36 -5.85 33.84
C ARG A 658 61.05 -6.52 32.65
N ILE A 659 61.52 -5.74 31.67
CA ILE A 659 62.24 -6.22 30.48
C ILE A 659 63.74 -6.42 30.75
N ARG A 660 64.29 -5.86 31.84
CA ARG A 660 65.69 -6.00 32.20
C ARG A 660 66.07 -7.48 32.39
N GLY A 661 66.98 -7.99 31.56
CA GLY A 661 67.39 -9.41 31.56
C GLY A 661 66.48 -10.35 30.76
N ALA A 662 65.41 -9.83 30.14
CA ALA A 662 64.42 -10.61 29.39
C ALA A 662 64.74 -10.76 27.89
N GLY A 663 65.93 -10.37 27.42
CA GLY A 663 66.39 -10.57 26.03
C GLY A 663 65.46 -10.01 24.94
N LEU A 664 64.87 -8.84 25.16
CA LEU A 664 64.00 -8.12 24.22
C LEU A 664 64.63 -6.75 23.82
N PRO A 665 65.74 -6.74 23.06
CA PRO A 665 66.50 -5.52 22.77
C PRO A 665 65.72 -4.49 21.91
N MET A 666 64.88 -4.95 20.98
CA MET A 666 64.09 -4.06 20.12
C MET A 666 63.03 -3.28 20.91
N GLU A 667 62.33 -3.98 21.80
CA GLU A 667 61.34 -3.40 22.70
C GLU A 667 61.99 -2.43 23.70
N SER A 668 63.18 -2.77 24.21
CA SER A 668 64.00 -1.88 25.05
C SER A 668 64.40 -0.60 24.31
N ALA A 669 64.84 -0.69 23.05
CA ALA A 669 65.20 0.48 22.25
C ALA A 669 64.01 1.43 22.04
N ILE A 670 62.81 0.89 21.80
CA ILE A 670 61.57 1.68 21.68
C ILE A 670 61.28 2.41 22.99
N LEU A 671 61.40 1.74 24.14
CA LEU A 671 61.16 2.33 25.47
C LEU A 671 62.19 3.41 25.83
N HIS A 672 63.49 3.18 25.59
CA HIS A 672 64.53 4.20 25.77
C HIS A 672 64.29 5.42 24.86
N GLY A 673 63.80 5.20 23.64
CA GLY A 673 63.40 6.29 22.76
C GLY A 673 62.21 7.12 23.24
N LYS A 674 61.29 6.51 24.00
CA LYS A 674 60.19 7.24 24.65
C LYS A 674 60.67 8.07 25.84
N LEU A 675 61.73 7.65 26.53
CA LEU A 675 62.41 8.42 27.59
C LEU A 675 63.33 9.54 27.05
N GLU A 676 63.36 9.78 25.73
CA GLU A 676 64.28 10.72 25.06
C GLU A 676 65.78 10.36 25.24
N GLN A 677 66.07 9.13 25.68
CA GLN A 677 67.41 8.56 25.75
C GLN A 677 67.80 7.99 24.38
N HIS A 678 67.89 8.88 23.38
CA HIS A 678 68.10 8.52 21.98
C HIS A 678 69.45 7.82 21.72
N GLU A 679 70.48 8.20 22.48
CA GLU A 679 71.82 7.62 22.37
C GLU A 679 71.82 6.15 22.79
N GLU A 680 71.20 5.81 23.92
CA GLU A 680 71.07 4.42 24.37
C GLU A 680 70.17 3.58 23.45
N ALA A 681 69.06 4.15 22.96
CA ALA A 681 68.18 3.46 22.02
C ALA A 681 68.89 3.11 20.70
N LEU A 682 69.65 4.06 20.14
CA LEU A 682 70.44 3.82 18.93
C LEU A 682 71.63 2.90 19.21
N ARG A 683 72.27 2.99 20.38
CA ARG A 683 73.35 2.07 20.78
C ARG A 683 72.88 0.62 20.82
N ILE A 684 71.67 0.35 21.34
CA ILE A 684 71.07 -0.99 21.34
C ILE A 684 70.81 -1.46 19.89
N LEU A 685 70.22 -0.62 19.03
CA LEU A 685 69.92 -0.98 17.64
C LEU A 685 71.19 -1.25 16.82
N VAL A 686 72.24 -0.45 17.02
CA VAL A 686 73.48 -0.50 16.24
C VAL A 686 74.49 -1.53 16.76
N HIS A 687 74.69 -1.61 18.08
CA HIS A 687 75.74 -2.47 18.66
C HIS A 687 75.22 -3.79 19.23
N GLU A 688 73.99 -3.86 19.75
CA GLU A 688 73.43 -5.11 20.29
C GLU A 688 72.66 -5.91 19.23
N LEU A 689 71.90 -5.22 18.37
CA LEU A 689 71.08 -5.86 17.32
C LEU A 689 71.74 -5.89 15.93
N ALA A 690 72.71 -5.01 15.66
CA ALA A 690 73.32 -4.81 14.34
C ALA A 690 72.30 -4.60 13.19
N ASP A 691 71.12 -4.03 13.50
CA ASP A 691 70.04 -3.79 12.53
C ASP A 691 70.05 -2.31 12.10
N PHE A 692 70.85 -2.02 11.06
CA PHE A 692 71.00 -0.67 10.52
C PHE A 692 69.71 -0.09 9.92
N PRO A 693 68.90 -0.86 9.16
CA PRO A 693 67.57 -0.40 8.73
C PRO A 693 66.66 -0.01 9.90
N ALA A 694 66.61 -0.80 10.98
CA ALA A 694 65.79 -0.46 12.15
C ALA A 694 66.25 0.82 12.86
N ALA A 695 67.55 1.11 12.84
CA ALA A 695 68.10 2.36 13.37
C ALA A 695 67.68 3.59 12.54
N GLU A 696 67.65 3.47 11.21
CA GLU A 696 67.09 4.51 10.33
C GLU A 696 65.59 4.72 10.58
N ASP A 697 64.83 3.62 10.67
CA ASP A 697 63.38 3.66 10.92
C ASP A 697 63.06 4.29 12.28
N TYR A 698 63.90 4.06 13.30
CA TYR A 698 63.78 4.74 14.59
C TYR A 698 63.93 6.26 14.47
N CYS A 699 64.92 6.74 13.71
CA CYS A 699 65.12 8.17 13.47
C CYS A 699 63.92 8.78 12.74
N LEU A 700 63.34 8.08 11.76
CA LEU A 700 62.15 8.52 11.05
C LEU A 700 60.92 8.54 11.95
N TRP A 701 60.69 7.48 12.73
CA TRP A 701 59.56 7.36 13.65
C TRP A 701 59.57 8.45 14.74
N ARG A 702 60.72 8.69 15.40
CA ARG A 702 60.81 9.74 16.44
C ARG A 702 60.74 11.16 15.89
N SER A 703 61.08 11.36 14.62
CA SER A 703 61.03 12.67 13.96
C SER A 703 59.74 12.90 13.17
N GLU A 704 58.77 11.99 13.23
CA GLU A 704 57.44 12.14 12.64
C GLU A 704 56.69 13.30 13.33
N GLY A 705 56.28 14.31 12.57
CA GLY A 705 55.56 15.48 13.09
C GLY A 705 56.40 16.52 13.85
N ARG A 706 57.73 16.38 13.90
CA ARG A 706 58.66 17.35 14.51
C ARG A 706 59.44 18.13 13.45
N ASP A 707 60.05 19.25 13.85
CA ASP A 707 60.79 20.13 12.96
C ASP A 707 62.03 19.46 12.35
N ARG A 708 62.40 19.90 11.14
CA ARG A 708 63.58 19.42 10.40
C ARG A 708 64.89 19.40 11.22
N PRO A 709 65.21 20.40 12.07
CA PRO A 709 66.44 20.37 12.89
C PRO A 709 66.47 19.22 13.90
N TYR A 710 65.31 18.82 14.43
CA TYR A 710 65.22 17.69 15.38
C TYR A 710 65.49 16.37 14.66
N ARG A 711 64.94 16.20 13.45
CA ARG A 711 65.24 15.04 12.58
C ARG A 711 66.73 14.98 12.24
N GLN A 712 67.31 16.11 11.82
CA GLN A 712 68.73 16.21 11.52
C GLN A 712 69.56 15.77 12.72
N ARG A 713 69.28 16.26 13.94
CA ARG A 713 70.03 15.88 15.15
C ARG A 713 70.06 14.37 15.39
N LEU A 714 68.95 13.65 15.17
CA LEU A 714 68.89 12.19 15.33
C LEU A 714 69.74 11.46 14.30
N PHE A 715 69.70 11.89 13.03
CA PHE A 715 70.55 11.31 11.99
C PHE A 715 72.04 11.63 12.20
N HIS A 716 72.39 12.81 12.72
CA HIS A 716 73.77 13.13 13.10
C HIS A 716 74.23 12.28 14.29
N LEU A 717 73.36 11.98 15.26
CA LEU A 717 73.66 11.07 16.36
C LEU A 717 73.89 9.64 15.86
N LEU A 718 73.05 9.16 14.94
CA LEU A 718 73.23 7.85 14.29
C LEU A 718 74.56 7.78 13.52
N LEU A 719 74.88 8.82 12.75
CA LEU A 719 76.14 8.92 12.03
C LEU A 719 77.33 8.95 13.00
N ALA A 720 77.25 9.70 14.09
CA ALA A 720 78.30 9.74 15.12
C ALA A 720 78.51 8.38 15.78
N LEU A 721 77.44 7.60 15.99
CA LEU A 721 77.52 6.23 16.52
C LEU A 721 78.18 5.26 15.53
N TYR A 722 77.88 5.37 14.24
CA TYR A 722 78.58 4.59 13.20
C TYR A 722 80.06 4.96 13.06
N LEU A 723 80.41 6.23 13.31
CA LEU A 723 81.75 6.79 13.21
C LEU A 723 82.52 6.83 14.54
N GLY A 724 82.08 6.08 15.57
CA GLY A 724 82.55 6.19 16.95
C GLY A 724 84.08 6.18 17.15
N PRO A 725 84.57 6.59 18.34
CA PRO A 725 85.99 6.82 18.61
C PRO A 725 86.76 5.49 18.78
N GLY A 726 87.06 4.82 17.67
CA GLY A 726 87.85 3.58 17.60
C GLY A 726 87.94 3.06 16.16
N PRO A 727 88.74 2.02 15.86
CA PRO A 727 88.70 1.34 14.57
C PRO A 727 87.32 0.70 14.41
N SER A 728 86.42 1.35 13.67
CA SER A 728 85.08 0.85 13.45
C SER A 728 85.13 -0.42 12.58
N PRO A 729 84.34 -1.45 12.91
CA PRO A 729 84.20 -2.62 12.05
C PRO A 729 83.79 -2.21 10.63
N PRO A 730 84.26 -2.92 9.59
CA PRO A 730 84.01 -2.56 8.19
C PRO A 730 82.50 -2.44 7.88
N GLU A 731 81.66 -3.20 8.56
CA GLU A 731 80.19 -3.13 8.45
C GLU A 731 79.61 -1.76 8.83
N LEU A 732 80.11 -1.13 9.91
CA LEU A 732 79.68 0.22 10.32
C LEU A 732 80.15 1.30 9.35
N THR A 733 81.34 1.12 8.75
CA THR A 733 81.83 2.06 7.74
C THR A 733 80.99 2.01 6.47
N VAL A 734 80.58 0.82 6.03
CA VAL A 734 79.67 0.67 4.87
C VAL A 734 78.29 1.24 5.21
N ALA A 735 77.74 0.96 6.39
CA ALA A 735 76.46 1.52 6.82
C ALA A 735 76.47 3.06 6.92
N ALA A 736 77.58 3.66 7.40
CA ALA A 736 77.73 5.12 7.45
C ALA A 736 77.75 5.76 6.04
N VAL A 737 78.43 5.13 5.08
CA VAL A 737 78.48 5.59 3.69
C VAL A 737 77.12 5.44 3.02
N ASP A 738 76.44 4.31 3.22
CA ASP A 738 75.10 4.07 2.71
C ASP A 738 74.09 5.07 3.28
N LEU A 739 74.16 5.36 4.59
CA LEU A 739 73.30 6.34 5.25
C LEU A 739 73.48 7.74 4.64
N LEU A 740 74.72 8.18 4.46
CA LEU A 740 75.04 9.48 3.85
C LEU A 740 74.52 9.58 2.42
N ASN A 741 74.67 8.51 1.62
CA ASN A 741 74.25 8.52 0.22
C ASN A 741 72.71 8.39 0.06
N ARG A 742 72.04 7.58 0.89
CA ARG A 742 70.58 7.36 0.82
C ARG A 742 69.78 8.51 1.43
N ARG A 743 70.27 9.11 2.52
CA ARG A 743 69.56 10.14 3.29
C ARG A 743 70.26 11.50 3.26
N ALA A 744 70.93 11.84 2.15
CA ALA A 744 71.73 13.05 2.00
C ALA A 744 71.00 14.36 2.40
N SER A 745 69.70 14.46 2.11
CA SER A 745 68.85 15.63 2.43
C SER A 745 68.59 15.85 3.92
N GLU A 746 68.80 14.82 4.75
CA GLU A 746 68.59 14.81 6.19
C GLU A 746 69.85 15.21 6.97
N PHE A 747 70.94 15.54 6.27
CA PHE A 747 72.20 15.99 6.88
C PHE A 747 72.49 17.47 6.60
N ASP A 748 73.19 18.12 7.53
CA ASP A 748 73.86 19.37 7.26
C ASP A 748 75.26 19.03 6.74
N ALA A 749 75.50 19.32 5.46
CA ALA A 749 76.76 18.99 4.81
C ALA A 749 77.97 19.62 5.51
N ALA A 750 77.81 20.79 6.15
CA ALA A 750 78.91 21.42 6.88
C ALA A 750 79.26 20.67 8.18
N GLN A 751 78.26 20.15 8.88
CA GLN A 751 78.46 19.37 10.11
C GLN A 751 78.97 17.97 9.82
N VAL A 752 78.45 17.31 8.78
CA VAL A 752 78.96 16.00 8.33
C VAL A 752 80.45 16.08 8.00
N LEU A 753 80.90 17.11 7.28
CA LEU A 753 82.31 17.30 6.96
C LEU A 753 83.22 17.42 8.20
N GLN A 754 82.69 17.87 9.33
CA GLN A 754 83.44 17.95 10.60
C GLN A 754 83.49 16.61 11.35
N LEU A 755 82.51 15.73 11.13
CA LEU A 755 82.38 14.43 11.79
C LEU A 755 83.11 13.30 11.04
N LEU A 756 83.41 13.49 9.75
CA LEU A 756 84.03 12.47 8.92
C LEU A 756 85.50 12.22 9.28
N PRO A 757 85.95 10.95 9.36
CA PRO A 757 87.35 10.62 9.56
C PRO A 757 88.22 11.12 8.39
N GLY A 758 89.38 11.71 8.69
CA GLY A 758 90.35 12.14 7.67
C GLY A 758 90.96 11.02 6.83
N SER A 759 90.69 9.75 7.18
CA SER A 759 91.14 8.56 6.43
C SER A 759 90.25 8.21 5.23
N TRP A 760 89.08 8.83 5.07
CA TRP A 760 88.15 8.52 3.99
C TRP A 760 88.54 9.20 2.67
N SER A 761 88.42 8.47 1.56
CA SER A 761 88.66 9.05 0.23
C SER A 761 87.50 9.93 -0.22
N VAL A 762 87.80 11.04 -0.90
CA VAL A 762 86.78 11.95 -1.46
C VAL A 762 85.87 11.23 -2.48
N GLN A 763 86.38 10.22 -3.18
CA GLN A 763 85.63 9.44 -4.16
C GLN A 763 84.44 8.70 -3.53
N LEU A 764 84.61 8.18 -2.31
CA LEU A 764 83.59 7.48 -1.53
C LEU A 764 82.44 8.41 -1.10
N LEU A 765 82.71 9.71 -0.95
CA LEU A 765 81.76 10.76 -0.55
C LEU A 765 81.17 11.54 -1.74
N SER A 766 81.63 11.26 -2.97
CA SER A 766 81.27 12.02 -4.16
C SER A 766 79.74 12.13 -4.42
N PRO A 767 78.93 11.06 -4.25
CA PRO A 767 77.49 11.15 -4.46
C PRO A 767 76.81 12.09 -3.44
N PHE A 768 77.15 11.96 -2.15
CA PHE A 768 76.67 12.83 -1.09
C PHE A 768 77.06 14.30 -1.32
N LEU A 769 78.33 14.58 -1.58
CA LEU A 769 78.82 15.95 -1.80
C LEU A 769 78.18 16.59 -3.04
N THR A 770 78.01 15.83 -4.11
CA THR A 770 77.34 16.31 -5.33
C THR A 770 75.87 16.63 -5.06
N GLY A 771 75.17 15.78 -4.29
CA GLY A 771 73.80 16.03 -3.85
C GLY A 771 73.68 17.29 -2.99
N ALA A 772 74.49 17.40 -1.93
CA ALA A 772 74.48 18.53 -1.02
C ALA A 772 74.74 19.88 -1.72
N VAL A 773 75.69 19.93 -2.66
CA VAL A 773 75.98 21.16 -3.43
C VAL A 773 74.80 21.50 -4.35
N ARG A 774 74.20 20.51 -5.02
CA ARG A 774 73.01 20.74 -5.87
C ARG A 774 71.83 21.27 -5.06
N ASP A 775 71.57 20.69 -3.89
CA ASP A 775 70.48 21.11 -3.01
C ASP A 775 70.69 22.53 -2.50
N SER A 776 71.92 22.89 -2.09
CA SER A 776 72.27 24.26 -1.69
C SER A 776 72.07 25.26 -2.82
N VAL A 777 72.51 24.93 -4.04
CA VAL A 777 72.31 25.79 -5.22
C VAL A 777 70.83 25.91 -5.59
N HIS A 778 70.07 24.82 -5.50
CA HIS A 778 68.64 24.81 -5.77
C HIS A 778 67.89 25.67 -4.75
N ALA A 779 68.12 25.48 -3.45
CA ALA A 779 67.51 26.26 -2.38
C ALA A 779 67.78 27.77 -2.56
N ARG A 780 69.02 28.15 -2.93
CA ARG A 780 69.36 29.54 -3.25
C ARG A 780 68.54 30.10 -4.41
N ARG A 781 68.42 29.36 -5.52
CA ARG A 781 67.65 29.79 -6.70
C ARG A 781 66.15 29.89 -6.39
N THR A 782 65.59 28.91 -5.69
CA THR A 782 64.17 28.91 -5.31
C THR A 782 63.85 30.06 -4.36
N ALA A 783 64.72 30.36 -3.40
CA ALA A 783 64.58 31.54 -2.54
C ALA A 783 64.64 32.85 -3.33
N GLN A 784 65.52 32.96 -4.33
CA GLN A 784 65.58 34.14 -5.22
C GLN A 784 64.27 34.33 -6.00
N VAL A 785 63.66 33.26 -6.50
CA VAL A 785 62.35 33.32 -7.18
C VAL A 785 61.25 33.74 -6.20
N ALA A 786 61.20 33.14 -5.00
CA ALA A 786 60.22 33.49 -3.97
C ALA A 786 60.33 34.98 -3.57
N VAL A 787 61.54 35.50 -3.41
CA VAL A 787 61.78 36.94 -3.18
C VAL A 787 61.30 37.78 -4.37
N GLY A 788 61.53 37.33 -5.61
CA GLY A 788 61.03 37.99 -6.81
C GLY A 788 59.50 38.06 -6.87
N LEU A 789 58.81 36.96 -6.57
CA LEU A 789 57.35 36.90 -6.51
C LEU A 789 56.79 37.77 -5.39
N ALA A 790 57.35 37.71 -4.19
CA ALA A 790 56.94 38.55 -3.07
C ALA A 790 57.11 40.05 -3.37
N LYS A 791 58.20 40.42 -4.08
CA LYS A 791 58.37 41.80 -4.59
C LYS A 791 57.25 42.19 -5.56
N SER A 792 56.88 41.31 -6.49
CA SER A 792 55.78 41.54 -7.44
C SER A 792 54.43 41.69 -6.73
N GLU A 793 54.10 40.80 -5.80
CA GLU A 793 52.88 40.90 -4.99
C GLU A 793 52.83 42.20 -4.20
N ASN A 794 53.96 42.61 -3.60
CA ASN A 794 54.03 43.88 -2.89
C ASN A 794 53.72 45.08 -3.81
N VAL A 795 54.19 45.04 -5.06
CA VAL A 795 53.85 46.06 -6.06
C VAL A 795 52.35 46.07 -6.36
N ILE A 796 51.73 44.90 -6.56
CA ILE A 796 50.28 44.77 -6.79
C ILE A 796 49.48 45.33 -5.58
N TYR A 797 49.81 44.90 -4.36
CA TYR A 797 49.15 45.40 -3.16
C TYR A 797 49.36 46.91 -2.95
N THR A 798 50.52 47.43 -3.32
CA THR A 798 50.80 48.87 -3.28
C THR A 798 49.92 49.61 -4.29
N TYR A 799 49.75 49.08 -5.51
CA TYR A 799 48.83 49.63 -6.51
C TYR A 799 47.38 49.62 -6.02
N ASP A 800 46.89 48.49 -5.50
CA ASP A 800 45.53 48.35 -4.98
C ASP A 800 45.27 49.30 -3.81
N LYS A 801 46.26 49.45 -2.91
CA LYS A 801 46.21 50.44 -1.82
C LYS A 801 46.07 51.86 -2.36
N MET A 802 46.80 52.23 -3.42
CA MET A 802 46.67 53.55 -4.04
C MET A 802 45.31 53.74 -4.71
N LYS A 803 44.81 52.72 -5.42
CA LYS A 803 43.47 52.74 -6.03
C LYS A 803 42.36 52.92 -4.98
N LEU A 804 42.45 52.23 -3.85
CA LEU A 804 41.51 52.36 -2.74
C LEU A 804 41.61 53.75 -2.07
N LYS A 805 42.82 54.29 -1.89
CA LYS A 805 43.03 55.66 -1.39
C LYS A 805 42.42 56.74 -2.28
N GLY A 806 42.37 56.52 -3.60
CA GLY A 806 41.74 57.42 -4.56
C GLY A 806 40.20 57.39 -4.58
N SER A 807 39.56 56.45 -3.87
CA SER A 807 38.10 56.32 -3.86
C SER A 807 37.46 57.23 -2.80
N SER A 808 36.54 58.10 -3.23
CA SER A 808 35.75 58.95 -2.34
C SER A 808 34.43 58.27 -1.93
N VAL A 809 33.96 58.55 -0.71
CA VAL A 809 32.67 58.03 -0.21
C VAL A 809 31.80 59.22 0.17
N ARG A 810 30.61 59.30 -0.42
CA ARG A 810 29.59 60.27 -0.03
C ARG A 810 28.81 59.75 1.18
N LEU A 811 28.84 60.49 2.28
CA LEU A 811 27.98 60.26 3.44
C LEU A 811 26.62 60.94 3.21
N SER A 812 25.56 60.31 3.72
CA SER A 812 24.19 60.83 3.71
C SER A 812 23.51 60.35 4.97
N ASP A 813 22.49 61.07 5.45
CA ASP A 813 21.80 60.80 6.74
C ASP A 813 21.14 59.41 6.81
N LYS A 814 20.97 58.74 5.67
CA LYS A 814 20.47 57.36 5.55
C LYS A 814 21.54 56.28 5.76
N LYS A 815 22.83 56.64 5.78
CA LYS A 815 23.93 55.67 5.95
C LYS A 815 24.19 55.46 7.43
N LEU A 816 24.02 54.23 7.86
CA LEU A 816 24.20 53.79 9.24
C LEU A 816 25.54 53.07 9.40
N CYS A 817 26.14 53.20 10.58
CA CYS A 817 27.31 52.44 10.98
C CYS A 817 26.96 50.95 11.01
N GLN A 818 27.76 50.08 10.36
CA GLN A 818 27.46 48.65 10.31
C GLN A 818 27.49 47.94 11.69
N MET A 819 28.14 48.54 12.68
CA MET A 819 28.28 47.95 14.02
C MET A 819 27.18 48.39 14.98
N CYS A 820 26.96 49.70 15.11
CA CYS A 820 25.97 50.24 16.05
C CYS A 820 24.64 50.64 15.39
N GLN A 821 24.54 50.55 14.06
CA GLN A 821 23.35 50.90 13.27
C GLN A 821 22.85 52.35 13.48
N THR A 822 23.70 53.26 13.97
CA THR A 822 23.38 54.69 14.10
C THR A 822 23.94 55.51 12.93
N PRO A 823 23.31 56.63 12.55
CA PRO A 823 23.77 57.47 11.45
C PRO A 823 25.07 58.21 11.79
N PHE A 824 25.86 58.52 10.76
CA PHE A 824 27.10 59.26 10.90
C PHE A 824 26.82 60.76 11.07
N CYS A 825 26.97 61.27 12.29
CA CYS A 825 26.83 62.71 12.58
C CYS A 825 28.11 63.51 12.29
N GLU A 826 29.27 62.85 12.26
CA GLU A 826 30.58 63.47 12.00
C GLU A 826 31.16 62.97 10.66
N PRO A 827 31.92 63.81 9.93
CA PRO A 827 32.53 63.42 8.65
C PRO A 827 33.69 62.41 8.80
N VAL A 828 34.06 62.03 10.03
CA VAL A 828 35.16 61.09 10.31
C VAL A 828 34.60 59.68 10.51
N PHE A 829 35.05 58.75 9.66
CA PHE A 829 34.61 57.35 9.69
C PHE A 829 35.75 56.43 9.26
N VAL A 830 35.61 55.14 9.56
CA VAL A 830 36.53 54.10 9.10
C VAL A 830 35.81 53.26 8.05
N ARG A 831 36.49 53.03 6.92
CA ARG A 831 36.02 52.13 5.87
C ARG A 831 36.78 50.81 5.93
N PHE A 832 36.06 49.71 6.10
CA PHE A 832 36.62 48.37 6.01
C PHE A 832 36.87 47.94 4.55
N PRO A 833 37.76 46.95 4.31
CA PRO A 833 38.06 46.46 2.95
C PRO A 833 36.83 45.94 2.19
N ASN A 834 35.80 45.47 2.88
CA ASN A 834 34.52 45.04 2.32
C ASN A 834 33.60 46.20 1.89
N GLY A 835 34.04 47.46 2.06
CA GLY A 835 33.24 48.65 1.76
C GLY A 835 32.34 49.13 2.90
N GLY A 836 32.31 48.43 4.02
CA GLY A 836 31.55 48.78 5.21
C GLY A 836 32.07 50.05 5.88
N LEU A 837 31.15 50.91 6.35
CA LEU A 837 31.47 52.14 7.06
C LEU A 837 31.14 51.96 8.54
N VAL A 838 32.07 52.34 9.41
CA VAL A 838 31.87 52.32 10.86
C VAL A 838 32.40 53.59 11.51
N HIS A 839 31.86 53.94 12.68
CA HIS A 839 32.43 55.02 13.48
C HIS A 839 33.85 54.67 13.93
N THR A 840 34.68 55.69 14.15
CA THR A 840 36.04 55.56 14.67
C THR A 840 36.08 54.80 16.01
N HIS A 841 35.13 55.07 16.90
CA HIS A 841 35.00 54.37 18.18
C HIS A 841 34.55 52.91 18.02
N CYS A 842 33.62 52.61 17.11
CA CYS A 842 33.20 51.24 16.82
C CYS A 842 34.32 50.40 16.19
N ALA A 843 35.23 51.02 15.45
CA ALA A 843 36.42 50.34 14.91
C ALA A 843 37.47 50.05 16.01
N ALA A 844 37.56 50.88 17.05
CA ALA A 844 38.51 50.71 18.14
C ALA A 844 38.13 49.56 19.09
N SER A 845 36.83 49.24 19.22
CA SER A 845 36.34 48.06 19.94
C SER A 845 36.62 46.76 19.14
N ARG A 846 37.86 46.28 19.20
CA ARG A 846 38.41 45.12 18.47
C ARG A 846 37.86 43.74 18.90
N HIS A 847 36.55 43.57 19.00
CA HIS A 847 35.93 42.25 19.15
C HIS A 847 34.70 42.15 18.26
N THR A 848 34.90 42.17 16.95
CA THR A 848 34.05 41.56 15.90
C THR A 848 34.49 42.11 14.55
N ASN A 849 35.41 41.41 13.89
CA ASN A 849 35.63 41.60 12.47
C ASN A 849 34.49 40.84 11.76
N PRO A 850 33.57 41.47 11.00
CA PRO A 850 32.66 40.72 10.16
C PRO A 850 33.50 40.02 9.07
N ARG A 851 33.58 38.70 9.17
CA ARG A 851 34.23 37.72 8.27
C ARG A 851 34.81 38.34 6.99
N SER A 852 36.15 38.39 6.93
CA SER A 852 36.86 38.50 5.66
C SER A 852 36.45 37.33 4.74
N PRO A 853 36.12 37.56 3.46
CA PRO A 853 36.09 36.47 2.50
C PRO A 853 37.50 35.91 2.35
N SER A 854 37.60 34.59 2.34
CA SER A 854 38.83 33.84 2.10
C SER A 854 39.50 34.29 0.79
N PRO A 855 40.84 34.46 0.75
CA PRO A 855 41.55 34.66 -0.50
C PRO A 855 41.60 33.31 -1.24
N GLY A 856 40.62 33.04 -2.09
CA GLY A 856 40.58 31.75 -2.80
C GLY A 856 39.41 31.51 -3.74
N ALA A 857 38.71 32.55 -4.20
CA ALA A 857 37.68 32.39 -5.23
C ALA A 857 37.64 33.63 -6.15
N ARG A 858 38.65 33.73 -7.00
CA ARG A 858 38.54 34.38 -8.32
C ARG A 858 39.29 33.48 -9.30
N THR A 859 38.55 32.98 -10.28
CA THR A 859 39.09 32.50 -11.56
C THR A 859 39.93 33.59 -12.22
#